data_AF-D3Q2F3-F1
#
_entry.id   AF-D3Q2F3-F1
#
_cell.length_a   1.000
_cell.length_b   1.000
_cell.length_c   1.000
_cell.angle_alpha   90.00
_cell.angle_beta   90.00
_cell.angle_gamma   90.00
#
_symmetry.space_group_name_H-M   'P 1'
#
loop_
_entity.id
_entity.type
_entity.pdbx_description
1 polymer ?
#
loop_
_entity_poly.entity_id
_entity_poly.type
_entity_poly.pdbx_seq_one_letter_code
_entity_poly.pdbx_strand_id
1 'polypeptide(L)'
;MRPTPPSFAEAITAASRHMHSRVRLWPNGFQGEPLDVSGLVESVKTSRELGGQLPEEVRLVEGAGTVKADLTVTGATGLSAAATWARDTPVGPLAGRERLAVPITVDIGVTVSGDGPRFARVFTGGVRAVALDGATSATVTALDARDTARDPLTFPPVADDFAGLSLHWCIAYAAHAVGFDAQPSPMRAHGVDVARGYWPLVYWPMSGSHAPFVSGPNAHTATVATWQQPDRDAALDTGGFVSVPAPWNGPAAFAGYFGRRRWRRITGTASTFLPADAPTRPPATGVRFEAWVKSEPGTTTAPGGDAFRLGLTDGPSLRLTATGAAVLDVPRADGRRRMRFAAPPLNLFGWRAGEWNHFGAHVSTTPKGHTAVTWRFNGREIRLSYPGIRAALGTCDNAELDSWLNLSNVAISRCPSSAGWLDGHHWAATALITGADTPMRWPGEFAAAPTWDHLTAIADATGSATYFDPHGRLVFTGPPAAVRLPVAEVTTRDRITALSVEDSLDRVRNHVTVTEHGGVVKPPGKEPLWTFDGPRAVDPGEVAEFDVEFAEPCLAADSRVSVTAAPARGESWVYVDYAKTPQGSGRPVPGRYVVAALVDVSGTRATLTVRNKAKRRVWVTKPPSPDTGTASATGASSDVAAAGIAGHSVKASTKKYVEKDEASIAQYGAFAFDDPDAPWRQSGSAERARRLLADLSRPRATVTGVSIVGDPRLDLGDVITIRDPDGTRLDGAYAITAIADDHTPSSGYTQALTVHPAPLPTIKETHAER
;
A
#
# COMPACT_ATOMS: atom_id res chain seq x y z
N MET A 1 -9.29 -20.06 7.00
CA MET A 1 -10.09 -20.77 5.97
C MET A 1 -10.88 -19.79 5.11
N ARG A 2 -10.86 -20.02 3.79
CA ARG A 2 -11.55 -19.18 2.80
C ARG A 2 -13.07 -19.37 2.86
N PRO A 3 -13.88 -18.32 2.61
CA PRO A 3 -15.32 -18.47 2.50
C PRO A 3 -15.66 -19.30 1.27
N THR A 4 -15.98 -20.58 1.48
CA THR A 4 -16.54 -21.46 0.45
C THR A 4 -18.02 -21.70 0.70
N PRO A 5 -18.83 -21.93 -0.35
CA PRO A 5 -20.21 -22.36 -0.18
C PRO A 5 -20.27 -23.59 0.76
N PRO A 6 -21.24 -23.67 1.69
CA PRO A 6 -21.39 -24.83 2.59
C PRO A 6 -21.40 -26.17 1.83
N SER A 7 -22.01 -26.14 0.65
CA SER A 7 -22.07 -27.21 -0.33
C SER A 7 -20.70 -27.78 -0.74
N PHE A 8 -19.64 -26.98 -0.70
CA PHE A 8 -18.29 -27.41 -1.04
C PHE A 8 -17.61 -28.11 0.15
N ALA A 9 -17.89 -27.66 1.38
CA ALA A 9 -17.44 -28.32 2.60
C ALA A 9 -18.01 -29.74 2.67
N GLU A 10 -19.32 -29.87 2.45
CA GLU A 10 -20.02 -31.16 2.41
C GLU A 10 -19.42 -32.08 1.33
N ALA A 11 -19.09 -31.51 0.16
CA ALA A 11 -18.50 -32.25 -0.95
C ALA A 11 -17.13 -32.84 -0.63
N ILE A 12 -16.27 -32.08 0.05
CA ILE A 12 -14.95 -32.55 0.46
C ILE A 12 -15.09 -33.71 1.45
N THR A 13 -16.06 -33.65 2.37
CA THR A 13 -16.28 -34.69 3.39
C THR A 13 -17.09 -35.89 2.90
N ALA A 14 -17.69 -35.83 1.69
CA ALA A 14 -18.52 -36.91 1.16
C ALA A 14 -17.71 -38.20 0.93
N ALA A 15 -18.31 -39.35 1.27
CA ALA A 15 -17.68 -40.66 1.11
C ALA A 15 -17.44 -41.02 -0.36
N SER A 16 -18.35 -40.63 -1.26
CA SER A 16 -18.19 -40.75 -2.70
C SER A 16 -17.97 -39.36 -3.29
N ARG A 17 -16.73 -39.07 -3.68
CA ARG A 17 -16.35 -37.82 -4.32
C ARG A 17 -15.40 -38.09 -5.48
N HIS A 18 -15.59 -37.35 -6.57
CA HIS A 18 -14.65 -37.36 -7.70
C HIS A 18 -13.89 -36.05 -7.70
N MET A 19 -12.56 -36.15 -7.69
CA MET A 19 -11.68 -35.01 -7.79
C MET A 19 -11.42 -34.69 -9.26
N HIS A 20 -11.41 -33.40 -9.58
CA HIS A 20 -11.10 -32.88 -10.90
C HIS A 20 -9.99 -31.84 -10.76
N SER A 21 -9.14 -31.71 -11.78
CA SER A 21 -8.31 -30.52 -11.90
C SER A 21 -8.85 -29.67 -13.05
N ARG A 22 -8.70 -28.35 -12.90
CA ARG A 22 -8.97 -27.42 -13.97
C ARG A 22 -7.80 -26.46 -14.13
N VAL A 23 -7.14 -26.52 -15.27
CA VAL A 23 -5.97 -25.71 -15.58
C VAL A 23 -6.30 -24.80 -16.75
N ARG A 24 -6.12 -23.50 -16.54
CA ARG A 24 -6.40 -22.48 -17.56
C ARG A 24 -5.19 -21.59 -17.77
N LEU A 25 -4.82 -21.41 -19.03
CA LEU A 25 -3.81 -20.47 -19.49
C LEU A 25 -4.48 -19.20 -20.01
N TRP A 26 -3.83 -18.05 -19.89
CA TRP A 26 -4.37 -16.77 -20.35
C TRP A 26 -3.42 -16.10 -21.35
N PRO A 27 -3.31 -16.60 -22.60
CA PRO A 27 -2.27 -16.16 -23.54
C PRO A 27 -2.28 -14.66 -23.87
N ASN A 28 -3.43 -14.01 -23.69
CA ASN A 28 -3.62 -12.57 -23.91
C ASN A 28 -3.71 -11.79 -22.58
N GLY A 29 -3.12 -12.32 -21.52
CA GLY A 29 -3.25 -11.80 -20.15
C GLY A 29 -4.61 -12.14 -19.51
N PHE A 30 -4.75 -11.86 -18.21
CA PHE A 30 -5.97 -12.16 -17.43
C PHE A 30 -7.25 -11.46 -17.92
N GLN A 31 -7.15 -10.52 -18.86
CA GLN A 31 -8.31 -9.87 -19.49
C GLN A 31 -8.83 -10.59 -20.74
N GLY A 32 -8.05 -11.51 -21.33
CA GLY A 32 -8.44 -12.28 -22.51
C GLY A 32 -9.27 -13.52 -22.17
N GLU A 33 -9.76 -14.24 -23.17
CA GLU A 33 -10.40 -15.54 -22.97
C GLU A 33 -9.37 -16.59 -22.49
N PRO A 34 -9.61 -17.30 -21.37
CA PRO A 34 -8.73 -18.37 -20.94
C PRO A 34 -8.80 -19.56 -21.90
N LEU A 35 -7.64 -20.17 -22.16
CA LEU A 35 -7.55 -21.48 -22.79
C LEU A 35 -7.58 -22.56 -21.70
N ASP A 36 -8.64 -23.37 -21.71
CA ASP A 36 -8.75 -24.54 -20.83
C ASP A 36 -7.89 -25.69 -21.38
N VAL A 37 -6.87 -26.09 -20.61
CA VAL A 37 -5.94 -27.18 -20.97
C VAL A 37 -6.10 -28.38 -20.04
N SER A 38 -7.19 -28.46 -19.28
CA SER A 38 -7.38 -29.49 -18.24
C SER A 38 -7.33 -30.91 -18.79
N GLY A 39 -7.83 -31.13 -20.01
CA GLY A 39 -7.78 -32.44 -20.69
C GLY A 39 -6.38 -32.89 -21.10
N LEU A 40 -5.38 -32.00 -21.03
CA LEU A 40 -3.98 -32.30 -21.34
C LEU A 40 -3.14 -32.53 -20.08
N VAL A 41 -3.70 -32.38 -18.88
CA VAL A 41 -2.94 -32.43 -17.62
C VAL A 41 -3.11 -33.80 -16.95
N GLU A 42 -2.01 -34.52 -16.79
CA GLU A 42 -1.96 -35.82 -16.11
C GLU A 42 -1.80 -35.68 -14.60
N SER A 43 -0.98 -34.72 -14.17
CA SER A 43 -0.77 -34.46 -12.74
C SER A 43 -0.54 -33.00 -12.46
N VAL A 44 -0.99 -32.56 -11.29
CA VAL A 44 -0.76 -31.21 -10.77
C VAL A 44 -0.08 -31.36 -9.42
N LYS A 45 1.08 -30.73 -9.26
CA LYS A 45 1.75 -30.59 -7.97
C LYS A 45 1.88 -29.11 -7.65
N THR A 46 1.44 -28.69 -6.47
CA THR A 46 1.65 -27.32 -5.99
C THR A 46 2.37 -27.36 -4.66
N SER A 47 3.32 -26.46 -4.45
CA SER A 47 4.08 -26.35 -3.19
C SER A 47 4.05 -24.91 -2.71
N ARG A 48 3.64 -24.75 -1.46
CA ARG A 48 3.50 -23.49 -0.72
C ARG A 48 4.21 -23.65 0.61
N GLU A 49 5.10 -22.73 0.96
CA GLU A 49 5.84 -22.77 2.21
C GLU A 49 6.08 -21.36 2.71
N LEU A 50 5.93 -21.11 4.01
CA LEU A 50 6.38 -19.87 4.65
C LEU A 50 7.90 -19.92 4.80
N GLY A 51 8.62 -19.03 4.10
CA GLY A 51 10.05 -18.83 4.25
C GLY A 51 10.36 -17.74 5.28
N GLY A 52 11.65 -17.54 5.60
CA GLY A 52 12.07 -16.46 6.52
C GLY A 52 13.50 -16.60 7.03
N GLN A 53 14.03 -15.50 7.56
CA GLN A 53 15.32 -15.50 8.28
C GLN A 53 15.16 -15.95 9.73
N LEU A 54 13.94 -15.95 10.25
CA LEU A 54 13.66 -16.49 11.57
C LEU A 54 13.89 -18.01 11.65
N PRO A 55 14.27 -18.51 12.84
CA PRO A 55 14.31 -19.94 13.13
C PRO A 55 12.99 -20.60 12.74
N GLU A 56 13.05 -21.83 12.22
CA GLU A 56 11.90 -22.56 11.66
C GLU A 56 10.70 -22.62 12.62
N GLU A 57 10.96 -22.56 13.92
CA GLU A 57 9.97 -22.72 14.98
C GLU A 57 9.10 -21.48 15.20
N VAL A 58 9.58 -20.31 14.81
CA VAL A 58 8.81 -19.05 14.81
C VAL A 58 8.41 -18.62 13.40
N ARG A 59 8.69 -19.43 12.36
CA ARG A 59 8.25 -19.20 10.96
C ARG A 59 6.74 -19.27 10.72
N LEU A 60 5.95 -19.27 11.80
CA LEU A 60 4.54 -18.90 11.74
C LEU A 60 4.31 -17.54 11.05
N VAL A 61 5.36 -16.72 10.99
CA VAL A 61 5.31 -15.38 10.44
C VAL A 61 6.63 -15.11 9.72
N GLU A 62 6.66 -15.27 8.40
CA GLU A 62 7.56 -14.59 7.43
C GLU A 62 7.29 -15.06 5.98
N GLY A 63 7.87 -14.35 5.01
CA GLY A 63 7.41 -14.35 3.62
C GLY A 63 7.46 -15.70 2.91
N ALA A 64 6.41 -16.06 2.16
CA ALA A 64 6.39 -17.34 1.48
C ALA A 64 7.58 -17.51 0.52
N GLY A 65 8.17 -18.71 0.55
CA GLY A 65 8.96 -19.19 -0.57
C GLY A 65 8.13 -19.07 -1.85
N THR A 66 8.80 -18.94 -2.99
CA THR A 66 8.10 -18.82 -4.28
C THR A 66 7.14 -20.00 -4.42
N VAL A 67 5.83 -19.71 -4.48
CA VAL A 67 4.86 -20.78 -4.68
C VAL A 67 5.04 -21.33 -6.08
N LYS A 68 5.15 -22.65 -6.18
CA LYS A 68 5.45 -23.35 -7.42
C LYS A 68 4.32 -24.31 -7.78
N ALA A 69 3.94 -24.33 -9.05
CA ALA A 69 3.12 -25.37 -9.63
C ALA A 69 3.92 -26.13 -10.71
N ASP A 70 3.97 -27.45 -10.60
CA ASP A 70 4.50 -28.35 -11.63
C ASP A 70 3.36 -29.18 -12.21
N LEU A 71 3.13 -29.04 -13.51
CA LEU A 71 2.11 -29.77 -14.24
C LEU A 71 2.77 -30.76 -15.17
N THR A 72 2.41 -32.03 -15.08
CA THR A 72 2.75 -33.02 -16.11
C THR A 72 1.65 -33.00 -17.15
N VAL A 73 2.01 -32.70 -18.39
CA VAL A 73 1.07 -32.54 -19.50
C VAL A 73 1.40 -33.48 -20.64
N THR A 74 0.37 -33.90 -21.38
CA THR A 74 0.47 -34.77 -22.55
C THR A 74 0.20 -34.03 -23.85
N GLY A 75 0.37 -34.76 -24.96
CA GLY A 75 -0.11 -34.34 -26.26
C GLY A 75 -1.63 -34.40 -26.40
N ALA A 76 -2.19 -33.47 -27.16
CA ALA A 76 -3.58 -33.54 -27.60
C ALA A 76 -3.81 -34.76 -28.51
N THR A 77 -5.07 -35.15 -28.70
CA THR A 77 -5.42 -36.30 -29.54
C THR A 77 -4.77 -36.22 -30.93
N GLY A 78 -3.89 -37.17 -31.23
CA GLY A 78 -3.16 -37.24 -32.50
C GLY A 78 -1.89 -36.38 -32.60
N LEU A 79 -1.49 -35.70 -31.52
CA LEU A 79 -0.29 -34.86 -31.45
C LEU A 79 0.63 -35.33 -30.32
N SER A 80 1.95 -35.20 -30.52
CA SER A 80 2.93 -35.36 -29.43
C SER A 80 2.82 -34.21 -28.42
N ALA A 81 3.35 -34.38 -27.21
CA ALA A 81 3.42 -33.27 -26.25
C ALA A 81 4.25 -32.10 -26.81
N ALA A 82 5.35 -32.42 -27.50
CA ALA A 82 6.17 -31.44 -28.22
C ALA A 82 5.36 -30.64 -29.26
N ALA A 83 4.56 -31.32 -30.09
CA ALA A 83 3.72 -30.66 -31.10
C ALA A 83 2.60 -29.83 -30.46
N THR A 84 1.98 -30.33 -29.40
CA THR A 84 0.86 -29.70 -28.70
C THR A 84 1.27 -28.41 -27.99
N TRP A 85 2.45 -28.43 -27.37
CA TRP A 85 2.96 -27.33 -26.54
C TRP A 85 3.93 -26.40 -27.27
N ALA A 86 4.29 -26.70 -28.52
CA ALA A 86 5.12 -25.83 -29.35
C ALA A 86 4.31 -24.64 -29.90
N ARG A 87 4.89 -23.45 -29.77
CA ARG A 87 4.34 -22.20 -30.32
C ARG A 87 4.24 -22.25 -31.85
N ASP A 88 5.22 -22.85 -32.50
CA ASP A 88 5.37 -22.83 -33.96
C ASP A 88 4.65 -23.98 -34.68
N THR A 89 4.00 -24.88 -33.93
CA THR A 89 3.21 -25.96 -34.53
C THR A 89 1.82 -25.44 -34.90
N PRO A 90 1.44 -25.36 -36.18
CA PRO A 90 0.20 -24.71 -36.61
C PRO A 90 -1.08 -25.46 -36.20
N VAL A 91 -0.96 -26.76 -35.88
CA VAL A 91 -2.08 -27.63 -35.51
C VAL A 91 -2.29 -27.75 -34.00
N GLY A 92 -1.37 -27.22 -33.18
CA GLY A 92 -1.44 -27.31 -31.72
C GLY A 92 -2.47 -26.32 -31.14
N PRO A 93 -3.05 -26.61 -29.96
CA PRO A 93 -3.95 -25.68 -29.28
C PRO A 93 -3.27 -24.36 -28.86
N LEU A 94 -1.94 -24.34 -28.81
CA LEU A 94 -1.10 -23.17 -28.54
C LEU A 94 -0.47 -22.56 -29.79
N ALA A 95 -0.91 -22.94 -31.00
CA ALA A 95 -0.39 -22.43 -32.26
C ALA A 95 -0.41 -20.89 -32.30
N GLY A 96 0.76 -20.29 -32.53
CA GLY A 96 0.93 -18.83 -32.60
C GLY A 96 0.75 -18.07 -31.28
N ARG A 97 0.59 -18.77 -30.16
CA ARG A 97 0.39 -18.16 -28.83
C ARG A 97 1.68 -18.25 -28.03
N GLU A 98 1.96 -17.21 -27.25
CA GLU A 98 3.04 -17.28 -26.25
C GLU A 98 2.67 -18.30 -25.17
N ARG A 99 3.67 -18.95 -24.59
CA ARG A 99 3.49 -19.97 -23.53
C ARG A 99 4.26 -19.65 -22.27
N LEU A 100 5.30 -18.83 -22.37
CA LEU A 100 6.08 -18.36 -21.22
C LEU A 100 5.57 -17.00 -20.77
N ALA A 101 5.70 -16.69 -19.48
CA ALA A 101 5.13 -15.51 -18.84
C ALA A 101 3.61 -15.37 -19.03
N VAL A 102 2.94 -16.44 -19.47
CA VAL A 102 1.49 -16.49 -19.61
C VAL A 102 0.87 -16.76 -18.25
N PRO A 103 -0.13 -15.98 -17.82
CA PRO A 103 -0.81 -16.26 -16.59
C PRO A 103 -1.52 -17.62 -16.61
N ILE A 104 -1.48 -18.32 -15.49
CA ILE A 104 -2.04 -19.65 -15.30
C ILE A 104 -2.81 -19.71 -14.00
N THR A 105 -3.93 -20.42 -14.02
CA THR A 105 -4.70 -20.76 -12.81
C THR A 105 -4.91 -22.26 -12.74
N VAL A 106 -4.78 -22.80 -11.54
CA VAL A 106 -5.06 -24.20 -11.22
C VAL A 106 -6.16 -24.23 -10.17
N ASP A 107 -7.29 -24.84 -10.52
CA ASP A 107 -8.38 -25.11 -9.60
C ASP A 107 -8.51 -26.62 -9.36
N ILE A 108 -8.86 -27.01 -8.13
CA ILE A 108 -9.24 -28.38 -7.78
C ILE A 108 -10.75 -28.43 -7.57
N GLY A 109 -11.40 -29.31 -8.32
CA GLY A 109 -12.83 -29.54 -8.33
C GLY A 109 -13.23 -30.76 -7.53
N VAL A 110 -14.39 -30.69 -6.87
CA VAL A 110 -15.01 -31.84 -6.20
C VAL A 110 -16.44 -31.99 -6.72
N THR A 111 -16.79 -33.21 -7.13
CA THR A 111 -18.14 -33.59 -7.54
C THR A 111 -18.75 -34.55 -6.53
N VAL A 112 -19.96 -34.23 -6.07
CA VAL A 112 -20.84 -35.12 -5.29
C VAL A 112 -21.96 -35.57 -6.20
N SER A 113 -22.38 -36.84 -6.09
CA SER A 113 -23.43 -37.43 -6.92
C SER A 113 -24.64 -36.50 -7.09
N GLY A 114 -24.91 -36.06 -8.33
CA GLY A 114 -26.09 -35.25 -8.69
C GLY A 114 -25.81 -33.75 -8.92
N ASP A 115 -24.69 -33.21 -8.44
CA ASP A 115 -24.29 -31.82 -8.68
C ASP A 115 -23.10 -31.75 -9.67
N GLY A 116 -22.95 -30.62 -10.37
CA GLY A 116 -21.73 -30.36 -11.17
C GLY A 116 -20.49 -30.13 -10.29
N PRO A 117 -19.28 -30.22 -10.87
CA PRO A 117 -18.04 -29.99 -10.12
C PRO A 117 -17.98 -28.57 -9.57
N ARG A 118 -17.72 -28.46 -8.27
CA ARG A 118 -17.42 -27.19 -7.60
C ARG A 118 -15.92 -27.07 -7.47
N PHE A 119 -15.35 -25.90 -7.75
CA PHE A 119 -13.90 -25.73 -7.82
C PHE A 119 -13.41 -24.71 -6.80
N ALA A 120 -12.27 -25.01 -6.19
CA ALA A 120 -11.49 -24.09 -5.37
C ALA A 120 -10.13 -23.87 -6.02
N ARG A 121 -9.67 -22.61 -6.03
CA ARG A 121 -8.37 -22.29 -6.60
C ARG A 121 -7.24 -22.68 -5.65
N VAL A 122 -6.24 -23.38 -6.17
CA VAL A 122 -5.04 -23.77 -5.40
C VAL A 122 -3.77 -23.05 -5.86
N PHE A 123 -3.77 -22.51 -7.08
CA PHE A 123 -2.64 -21.72 -7.58
C PHE A 123 -3.06 -20.67 -8.63
N THR A 124 -2.40 -19.52 -8.58
CA THR A 124 -2.39 -18.48 -9.64
C THR A 124 -0.96 -18.00 -9.81
N GLY A 125 -0.49 -17.92 -11.04
CA GLY A 125 0.88 -17.50 -11.32
C GLY A 125 1.13 -17.26 -12.80
N GLY A 126 2.40 -17.27 -13.18
CA GLY A 126 2.86 -17.22 -14.58
C GLY A 126 3.66 -18.46 -14.94
N VAL A 127 3.48 -18.97 -16.16
CA VAL A 127 4.29 -20.07 -16.69
C VAL A 127 5.75 -19.62 -16.83
N ARG A 128 6.67 -20.27 -16.14
CA ARG A 128 8.10 -19.94 -16.14
C ARG A 128 8.88 -20.80 -17.12
N ALA A 129 8.57 -22.09 -17.19
CA ALA A 129 9.28 -23.04 -18.03
C ALA A 129 8.33 -24.12 -18.55
N VAL A 130 8.65 -24.62 -19.74
CA VAL A 130 8.04 -25.82 -20.33
C VAL A 130 9.19 -26.72 -20.76
N ALA A 131 9.42 -27.79 -20.01
CA ALA A 131 10.45 -28.79 -20.30
C ALA A 131 9.81 -30.00 -20.98
N LEU A 132 10.28 -30.40 -22.14
CA LEU A 132 9.79 -31.61 -22.81
C LEU A 132 10.49 -32.83 -22.22
N ASP A 133 9.72 -33.85 -21.86
CA ASP A 133 10.25 -35.14 -21.42
C ASP A 133 9.94 -36.19 -22.50
N GLY A 134 10.78 -36.20 -23.53
CA GLY A 134 10.57 -37.02 -24.73
C GLY A 134 9.42 -36.54 -25.62
N ALA A 135 8.77 -37.48 -26.31
CA ALA A 135 7.69 -37.19 -27.25
C ALA A 135 6.29 -37.16 -26.60
N THR A 136 6.13 -37.83 -25.45
CA THR A 136 4.81 -38.15 -24.88
C THR A 136 4.36 -37.17 -23.81
N SER A 137 5.28 -36.56 -23.07
CA SER A 137 4.97 -35.66 -21.96
C SER A 137 5.83 -34.40 -21.95
N ALA A 138 5.36 -33.40 -21.21
CA ALA A 138 6.12 -32.22 -20.85
C ALA A 138 5.82 -31.83 -19.40
N THR A 139 6.74 -31.11 -18.77
CA THR A 139 6.56 -30.49 -17.47
C THR A 139 6.41 -28.98 -17.66
N VAL A 140 5.26 -28.44 -17.25
CA VAL A 140 5.02 -26.99 -17.19
C VAL A 140 5.26 -26.55 -15.74
N THR A 141 6.29 -25.74 -15.54
CA THR A 141 6.56 -25.11 -14.25
C THR A 141 6.05 -23.68 -14.26
N ALA A 142 5.21 -23.35 -13.29
CA ALA A 142 4.71 -22.00 -13.05
C ALA A 142 5.12 -21.52 -11.66
N LEU A 143 5.36 -20.22 -11.56
CA LEU A 143 5.67 -19.52 -10.31
C LEU A 143 4.56 -18.51 -10.03
N ASP A 144 4.32 -18.21 -8.76
CA ASP A 144 3.38 -17.15 -8.39
C ASP A 144 3.82 -15.76 -8.91
N ALA A 145 3.03 -14.76 -8.55
CA ALA A 145 3.31 -13.38 -8.95
C ALA A 145 4.52 -12.74 -8.27
N ARG A 146 5.28 -13.46 -7.43
CA ARG A 146 6.54 -12.92 -6.87
C ARG A 146 7.52 -12.49 -7.96
N ASP A 147 7.50 -13.15 -9.12
CA ASP A 147 8.35 -12.77 -10.25
C ASP A 147 8.07 -11.36 -10.77
N THR A 148 6.87 -10.80 -10.56
CA THR A 148 6.57 -9.40 -10.92
C THR A 148 7.15 -8.41 -9.93
N ALA A 149 7.64 -8.87 -8.77
CA ALA A 149 8.23 -8.07 -7.71
C ALA A 149 9.76 -8.05 -7.70
N ARG A 150 10.38 -8.42 -8.82
CA ARG A 150 11.82 -8.33 -9.05
C ARG A 150 12.29 -6.90 -9.37
N ASP A 151 11.39 -6.05 -9.83
CA ASP A 151 11.73 -4.68 -10.18
C ASP A 151 12.18 -3.92 -8.92
N PRO A 152 13.31 -3.19 -9.01
CA PRO A 152 13.82 -2.44 -7.88
C PRO A 152 12.87 -1.31 -7.51
N LEU A 153 12.62 -1.17 -6.22
CA LEU A 153 11.85 -0.09 -5.63
C LEU A 153 12.75 0.76 -4.76
N THR A 154 12.63 2.07 -4.94
CA THR A 154 13.14 3.06 -3.99
C THR A 154 11.92 3.70 -3.34
N PHE A 155 11.84 3.64 -2.01
CA PHE A 155 10.83 4.41 -1.30
C PHE A 155 11.14 5.89 -1.46
N PRO A 156 10.13 6.74 -1.72
CA PRO A 156 10.37 8.17 -1.71
C PRO A 156 10.89 8.57 -0.32
N PRO A 157 11.78 9.56 -0.22
CA PRO A 157 12.19 10.11 1.06
C PRO A 157 10.95 10.81 1.66
N VAL A 158 10.18 10.06 2.45
CA VAL A 158 9.04 10.62 3.18
C VAL A 158 9.41 10.58 4.64
N ALA A 159 9.57 11.75 5.20
CA ALA A 159 9.75 11.91 6.61
C ALA A 159 9.09 13.21 7.03
N ASP A 160 8.19 13.09 7.97
CA ASP A 160 7.49 14.21 8.56
C ASP A 160 7.14 13.80 9.98
N ASP A 161 7.39 14.70 10.92
CA ASP A 161 6.95 14.58 12.31
C ASP A 161 5.44 14.42 12.44
N PHE A 162 4.72 14.86 11.41
CA PHE A 162 3.27 14.89 11.37
C PHE A 162 2.65 13.84 10.43
N ALA A 163 3.37 13.34 9.42
CA ALA A 163 2.90 12.23 8.59
C ALA A 163 3.06 10.94 9.39
N GLY A 164 2.01 10.53 10.08
CA GLY A 164 1.90 9.15 10.55
C GLY A 164 1.85 8.19 9.35
N LEU A 165 2.99 7.97 8.70
CA LEU A 165 3.17 6.84 7.83
C LEU A 165 3.14 5.62 8.73
N SER A 166 2.38 4.62 8.33
CA SER A 166 2.49 3.30 8.91
C SER A 166 3.19 2.38 7.93
N LEU A 167 3.61 1.23 8.42
CA LEU A 167 4.08 0.15 7.57
C LEU A 167 3.05 -0.22 6.50
N HIS A 168 1.76 -0.09 6.78
CA HIS A 168 0.71 -0.30 5.79
C HIS A 168 0.96 0.56 4.53
N TRP A 169 1.31 1.83 4.68
CA TRP A 169 1.61 2.69 3.53
C TRP A 169 2.80 2.16 2.72
N CYS A 170 3.88 1.75 3.40
CA CYS A 170 5.07 1.21 2.75
C CYS A 170 4.73 -0.06 1.96
N ILE A 171 3.95 -0.96 2.57
CA ILE A 171 3.52 -2.21 1.94
C ILE A 171 2.59 -1.93 0.76
N ALA A 172 1.64 -0.99 0.90
CA ALA A 172 0.72 -0.62 -0.17
C ALA A 172 1.45 0.05 -1.35
N TYR A 173 2.45 0.89 -1.06
CA TYR A 173 3.31 1.51 -2.07
C TYR A 173 4.13 0.46 -2.81
N ALA A 174 4.76 -0.46 -2.09
CA ALA A 174 5.51 -1.57 -2.67
C ALA A 174 4.62 -2.48 -3.52
N ALA A 175 3.47 -2.91 -2.99
CA ALA A 175 2.49 -3.68 -3.72
C ALA A 175 2.09 -2.97 -5.04
N HIS A 176 1.82 -1.67 -4.97
CA HIS A 176 1.38 -0.90 -6.12
C HIS A 176 2.45 -0.85 -7.22
N ALA A 177 3.72 -0.67 -6.84
CA ALA A 177 4.85 -0.65 -7.78
C ALA A 177 4.89 -1.90 -8.67
N VAL A 178 4.49 -3.06 -8.12
CA VAL A 178 4.50 -4.36 -8.80
C VAL A 178 3.12 -4.78 -9.33
N GLY A 179 2.14 -3.88 -9.26
CA GLY A 179 0.81 -4.08 -9.84
C GLY A 179 -0.24 -4.72 -8.96
N PHE A 180 0.01 -4.76 -7.66
CA PHE A 180 -0.94 -5.21 -6.66
C PHE A 180 -1.49 -4.03 -5.87
N ASP A 181 -2.80 -3.96 -5.79
CA ASP A 181 -3.53 -2.81 -5.29
C ASP A 181 -4.35 -3.25 -4.08
N ALA A 182 -3.97 -2.76 -2.89
CA ALA A 182 -4.76 -2.92 -1.67
C ALA A 182 -6.01 -2.02 -1.64
N GLN A 183 -6.04 -1.05 -2.56
CA GLN A 183 -7.06 -0.02 -2.72
C GLN A 183 -7.15 0.38 -4.20
N PRO A 184 -8.30 0.93 -4.66
CA PRO A 184 -8.46 1.38 -6.04
C PRO A 184 -7.27 2.19 -6.53
N SER A 185 -6.56 1.65 -7.53
CA SER A 185 -5.31 2.26 -7.97
C SER A 185 -5.60 3.66 -8.53
N PRO A 186 -4.91 4.69 -8.04
CA PRO A 186 -4.99 6.04 -8.59
C PRO A 186 -4.51 6.16 -10.05
N MET A 187 -3.55 5.34 -10.48
CA MET A 187 -2.79 5.55 -11.72
C MET A 187 -3.01 4.49 -12.81
N ARG A 188 -3.07 3.21 -12.45
CA ARG A 188 -3.24 2.10 -13.41
C ARG A 188 -4.63 2.01 -14.01
N ALA A 189 -5.66 2.54 -13.35
CA ALA A 189 -7.01 2.52 -13.91
C ALA A 189 -7.05 3.25 -15.28
N HIS A 190 -6.10 4.16 -15.57
CA HIS A 190 -6.21 5.00 -16.77
C HIS A 190 -4.96 5.23 -17.58
N GLY A 191 -3.84 4.55 -17.30
CA GLY A 191 -2.60 4.77 -18.05
C GLY A 191 -2.36 6.25 -18.24
N VAL A 192 -2.31 7.00 -17.12
CA VAL A 192 -2.40 8.47 -17.01
C VAL A 192 -1.95 9.15 -18.29
N ASP A 193 -2.88 9.31 -19.23
CA ASP A 193 -2.64 10.06 -20.43
C ASP A 193 -2.78 11.51 -19.97
N VAL A 194 -1.71 12.04 -19.39
CA VAL A 194 -1.59 13.44 -18.99
C VAL A 194 -1.99 14.34 -20.17
N ALA A 195 -1.78 13.88 -21.42
CA ALA A 195 -2.22 14.57 -22.62
C ALA A 195 -3.75 14.62 -22.80
N ARG A 196 -4.52 13.72 -22.18
CA ARG A 196 -6.00 13.77 -22.11
C ARG A 196 -6.54 14.55 -20.90
N GLY A 197 -5.66 15.06 -20.04
CA GLY A 197 -6.03 15.95 -18.93
C GLY A 197 -6.68 15.25 -17.74
N TYR A 198 -6.38 13.98 -17.50
CA TYR A 198 -6.74 13.29 -16.25
C TYR A 198 -5.78 13.73 -15.15
N TRP A 199 -6.32 14.39 -14.12
CA TRP A 199 -5.58 14.78 -12.95
C TRP A 199 -6.36 14.34 -11.71
N PRO A 200 -5.78 13.47 -10.88
CA PRO A 200 -6.38 13.23 -9.58
C PRO A 200 -6.27 14.49 -8.73
N LEU A 201 -7.35 14.84 -8.04
CA LEU A 201 -7.41 16.08 -7.26
C LEU A 201 -6.92 15.88 -5.83
N VAL A 202 -7.34 14.79 -5.16
CA VAL A 202 -7.04 14.52 -3.75
C VAL A 202 -7.14 13.01 -3.48
N TYR A 203 -6.17 12.47 -2.74
CA TYR A 203 -6.19 11.14 -2.16
C TYR A 203 -6.21 11.22 -0.64
N TRP A 204 -7.13 10.51 0.01
CA TRP A 204 -7.30 10.62 1.46
C TRP A 204 -7.76 9.30 2.10
N PRO A 205 -7.00 8.72 3.03
CA PRO A 205 -5.58 8.43 2.94
C PRO A 205 -5.29 7.32 1.92
N MET A 206 -4.03 7.21 1.47
CA MET A 206 -3.52 5.92 1.04
C MET A 206 -3.40 5.07 2.30
N SER A 207 -4.14 3.96 2.37
CA SER A 207 -4.20 3.05 3.50
C SER A 207 -2.91 3.01 4.33
N GLY A 208 -2.97 3.56 5.54
CA GLY A 208 -1.82 3.66 6.44
C GLY A 208 -1.13 5.01 6.55
N SER A 209 -1.39 5.95 5.65
CA SER A 209 -1.04 7.35 5.92
C SER A 209 -2.08 7.95 6.83
N HIS A 210 -1.65 8.60 7.91
CA HIS A 210 -2.52 9.41 8.73
C HIS A 210 -2.88 10.77 8.07
N ALA A 211 -2.33 11.07 6.88
CA ALA A 211 -2.49 12.34 6.15
C ALA A 211 -2.96 12.17 4.68
N PRO A 212 -3.61 13.19 4.07
CA PRO A 212 -3.94 13.18 2.64
C PRO A 212 -2.74 13.38 1.74
N PHE A 213 -2.81 12.82 0.52
CA PHE A 213 -1.90 13.11 -0.58
C PHE A 213 -2.62 13.92 -1.67
N VAL A 214 -1.89 14.79 -2.36
CA VAL A 214 -2.40 15.46 -3.57
C VAL A 214 -1.43 15.25 -4.71
N SER A 215 -1.81 14.44 -5.70
CA SER A 215 -0.99 14.25 -6.89
C SER A 215 -1.26 15.35 -7.91
N GLY A 216 -0.33 16.27 -8.12
CA GLY A 216 -0.38 17.14 -9.30
C GLY A 216 0.80 18.10 -9.39
N PRO A 217 1.38 18.31 -10.58
CA PRO A 217 2.49 19.24 -10.79
C PRO A 217 2.12 20.71 -10.53
N ASN A 218 0.81 21.02 -10.44
CA ASN A 218 0.28 22.38 -10.21
C ASN A 218 -0.63 22.47 -8.97
N ALA A 219 -0.57 21.50 -8.06
CA ALA A 219 -1.28 21.59 -6.79
C ALA A 219 -0.45 22.43 -5.82
N HIS A 220 -0.76 23.73 -5.70
CA HIS A 220 0.07 24.67 -4.94
C HIS A 220 -0.24 24.69 -3.44
N THR A 221 -1.43 24.23 -3.04
CA THR A 221 -1.86 24.20 -1.63
C THR A 221 -2.97 23.17 -1.43
N ALA A 222 -2.73 22.20 -0.55
CA ALA A 222 -3.80 21.49 0.15
C ALA A 222 -3.89 22.08 1.56
N THR A 223 -4.98 22.78 1.89
CA THR A 223 -5.23 23.24 3.26
C THR A 223 -6.11 22.22 3.94
N VAL A 224 -5.56 21.45 4.87
CA VAL A 224 -6.37 20.67 5.81
C VAL A 224 -6.64 21.53 7.03
N ALA A 225 -7.79 22.16 7.07
CA ALA A 225 -8.25 22.82 8.28
C ALA A 225 -8.94 21.77 9.17
N THR A 226 -8.36 21.44 10.32
CA THR A 226 -9.14 20.88 11.42
C THR A 226 -8.74 21.50 12.74
N TRP A 227 -9.67 22.21 13.39
CA TRP A 227 -10.13 21.91 14.75
C TRP A 227 -11.27 22.85 15.20
N GLN A 228 -12.35 22.27 15.72
CA GLN A 228 -13.15 22.85 16.79
C GLN A 228 -13.50 21.71 17.77
N GLN A 229 -12.81 21.68 18.91
CA GLN A 229 -13.41 21.10 20.11
C GLN A 229 -14.43 22.12 20.65
N PRO A 230 -15.62 21.69 21.11
CA PRO A 230 -16.54 22.59 21.81
C PRO A 230 -15.95 23.14 23.13
N ASP A 231 -14.95 22.48 23.72
CA ASP A 231 -14.58 22.68 25.13
C ASP A 231 -13.10 23.05 25.40
N ARG A 232 -12.32 23.49 24.39
CA ARG A 232 -10.98 24.06 24.63
C ARG A 232 -10.76 25.33 23.84
N ASP A 233 -10.44 26.40 24.58
CA ASP A 233 -10.17 27.73 24.07
C ASP A 233 -9.12 27.75 22.97
N ALA A 234 -9.38 28.64 22.01
CA ALA A 234 -8.67 28.85 20.78
C ALA A 234 -7.24 29.38 21.01
N ALA A 235 -6.25 28.51 20.81
CA ALA A 235 -4.92 28.88 20.36
C ALA A 235 -4.49 27.81 19.35
N LEU A 236 -4.75 28.09 18.06
CA LEU A 236 -4.47 27.21 16.93
C LEU A 236 -2.96 27.14 16.69
N ASP A 237 -2.40 25.95 16.91
CA ASP A 237 -1.12 25.51 16.37
C ASP A 237 -1.35 25.14 14.89
N THR A 238 -1.12 26.09 13.99
CA THR A 238 -1.11 25.82 12.55
C THR A 238 0.21 25.13 12.19
N GLY A 239 0.23 23.79 12.28
CA GLY A 239 1.39 23.00 11.86
C GLY A 239 1.88 23.40 10.46
N GLY A 240 3.18 23.60 10.33
CA GLY A 240 3.85 24.06 9.12
C GLY A 240 3.65 23.13 7.92
N PHE A 241 3.63 23.73 6.73
CA PHE A 241 3.39 23.07 5.44
C PHE A 241 4.69 22.47 4.89
N VAL A 242 4.64 21.28 4.30
CA VAL A 242 5.68 20.81 3.37
C VAL A 242 5.14 20.95 1.94
N SER A 243 5.65 21.91 1.17
CA SER A 243 5.50 21.90 -0.29
C SER A 243 6.71 21.22 -0.92
N VAL A 244 6.48 20.24 -1.80
CA VAL A 244 7.54 19.68 -2.67
C VAL A 244 7.42 20.36 -4.04
N PRO A 245 8.44 21.10 -4.54
CA PRO A 245 8.37 21.69 -5.86
C PRO A 245 8.74 20.67 -6.95
N ALA A 246 8.02 20.71 -8.06
CA ALA A 246 8.32 19.90 -9.23
C ALA A 246 9.63 20.35 -9.92
N PRO A 247 10.53 19.40 -10.19
CA PRO A 247 10.99 19.22 -11.57
C PRO A 247 10.70 17.80 -12.12
N TRP A 248 10.12 16.92 -11.30
CA TRP A 248 9.71 15.59 -11.73
C TRP A 248 8.26 15.63 -12.22
N ASN A 249 7.98 15.00 -13.37
CA ASN A 249 6.62 14.68 -13.83
C ASN A 249 5.93 13.61 -12.94
N GLY A 250 6.25 13.60 -11.64
CA GLY A 250 5.70 12.71 -10.62
C GLY A 250 4.76 13.43 -9.65
N PRO A 251 3.95 12.68 -8.87
CA PRO A 251 3.03 13.25 -7.89
C PRO A 251 3.77 13.96 -6.74
N ALA A 252 3.30 15.15 -6.35
CA ALA A 252 3.72 15.81 -5.12
C ALA A 252 3.06 15.15 -3.88
N ALA A 253 3.70 15.23 -2.72
CA ALA A 253 3.15 14.75 -1.45
C ALA A 253 2.99 15.93 -0.48
N PHE A 254 1.89 15.95 0.27
CA PHE A 254 1.64 16.84 1.40
C PHE A 254 1.30 15.95 2.60
N ALA A 255 1.61 16.36 3.84
CA ALA A 255 1.25 15.57 5.01
C ALA A 255 0.99 16.44 6.27
N GLY A 256 0.28 15.87 7.24
CA GLY A 256 -0.11 16.49 8.51
C GLY A 256 -0.75 15.47 9.47
N TYR A 257 -0.64 15.70 10.78
CA TYR A 257 -0.92 14.72 11.84
C TYR A 257 -2.39 14.65 12.26
N PHE A 258 -2.96 13.44 12.27
CA PHE A 258 -4.29 13.21 12.79
C PHE A 258 -4.38 11.86 13.53
N GLY A 259 -4.41 11.90 14.86
CA GLY A 259 -4.51 10.68 15.70
C GLY A 259 -5.86 9.95 15.59
N ARG A 260 -5.93 8.72 16.14
CA ARG A 260 -7.08 7.76 16.17
C ARG A 260 -8.39 8.26 16.83
N ARG A 261 -8.64 9.57 16.95
CA ARG A 261 -9.85 10.10 17.59
C ARG A 261 -11.02 10.14 16.61
N ARG A 262 -12.23 9.83 17.09
CA ARG A 262 -13.49 9.91 16.33
C ARG A 262 -13.60 11.26 15.61
N TRP A 263 -13.63 11.21 14.29
CA TRP A 263 -13.71 12.38 13.43
C TRP A 263 -15.09 13.03 13.58
N ARG A 264 -15.12 14.33 13.89
CA ARG A 264 -16.35 15.12 13.76
C ARG A 264 -16.35 15.97 12.50
N ARG A 265 -15.21 16.48 12.04
CA ARG A 265 -15.13 17.25 10.80
C ARG A 265 -13.70 17.27 10.28
N ILE A 266 -13.53 16.95 9.01
CA ILE A 266 -12.31 17.17 8.22
C ILE A 266 -12.68 18.25 7.21
N THR A 267 -11.82 19.23 6.92
CA THR A 267 -12.04 20.13 5.77
C THR A 267 -10.72 20.22 5.02
N GLY A 268 -10.61 19.54 3.88
CA GLY A 268 -9.43 19.61 3.01
C GLY A 268 -9.74 20.38 1.74
N THR A 269 -9.10 21.53 1.50
CA THR A 269 -9.23 22.33 0.26
C THR A 269 -8.04 22.05 -0.65
N ALA A 270 -8.26 21.47 -1.83
CA ALA A 270 -7.20 21.30 -2.83
C ALA A 270 -7.35 22.28 -3.98
N SER A 271 -6.36 23.18 -4.12
CA SER A 271 -6.32 24.21 -5.16
C SER A 271 -5.54 23.74 -6.37
N THR A 272 -6.17 23.56 -7.54
CA THR A 272 -5.45 23.39 -8.81
C THR A 272 -5.37 24.72 -9.53
N PHE A 273 -4.17 25.31 -9.61
CA PHE A 273 -3.95 26.43 -10.52
C PHE A 273 -3.62 25.84 -11.90
N LEU A 274 -4.39 26.22 -12.92
CA LEU A 274 -3.95 25.99 -14.29
C LEU A 274 -2.91 27.07 -14.64
N PRO A 275 -1.87 26.75 -15.43
CA PRO A 275 -0.97 27.77 -15.97
C PRO A 275 -1.80 28.86 -16.65
N ALA A 276 -1.45 30.13 -16.43
CA ALA A 276 -2.14 31.28 -17.00
C ALA A 276 -2.22 31.26 -18.54
N ASP A 277 -1.45 30.38 -19.17
CA ASP A 277 -1.21 30.30 -20.60
C ASP A 277 -2.01 29.15 -21.27
N ALA A 278 -2.80 28.39 -20.50
CA ALA A 278 -3.60 27.31 -21.07
C ALA A 278 -4.68 27.89 -22.02
N PRO A 279 -4.80 27.39 -23.27
CA PRO A 279 -5.74 27.94 -24.25
C PRO A 279 -7.16 27.96 -23.68
N THR A 280 -7.86 29.08 -23.89
CA THR A 280 -9.25 29.32 -23.49
C THR A 280 -10.11 28.11 -23.81
N ARG A 281 -10.49 27.35 -22.77
CA ARG A 281 -11.18 26.08 -22.93
C ARG A 281 -12.53 26.25 -23.63
N PRO A 282 -12.97 25.27 -24.45
CA PRO A 282 -14.37 25.16 -24.79
C PRO A 282 -15.20 25.03 -23.50
N PRO A 283 -16.42 25.59 -23.44
CA PRO A 283 -17.29 25.51 -22.26
C PRO A 283 -17.48 24.04 -21.89
N ALA A 284 -17.11 23.68 -20.66
CA ALA A 284 -17.24 22.32 -20.18
C ALA A 284 -18.72 21.91 -20.23
N THR A 285 -19.05 20.95 -21.09
CA THR A 285 -20.42 20.41 -21.24
C THR A 285 -20.87 19.58 -20.04
N GLY A 286 -19.94 19.26 -19.13
CA GLY A 286 -20.20 18.54 -17.90
C GLY A 286 -19.04 18.58 -16.90
N VAL A 287 -19.36 18.26 -15.64
CA VAL A 287 -18.41 18.06 -14.54
C VAL A 287 -18.71 16.71 -13.92
N ARG A 288 -17.66 15.90 -13.71
CA ARG A 288 -17.77 14.59 -13.09
C ARG A 288 -16.95 14.51 -11.80
N PHE A 289 -17.56 13.92 -10.78
CA PHE A 289 -16.97 13.56 -9.51
C PHE A 289 -17.03 12.05 -9.35
N GLU A 290 -15.91 11.43 -9.02
CA GLU A 290 -15.84 10.00 -8.72
C GLU A 290 -15.06 9.81 -7.42
N ALA A 291 -15.57 8.93 -6.57
CA ALA A 291 -15.05 8.62 -5.25
C ALA A 291 -15.12 7.11 -4.99
N TRP A 292 -14.04 6.52 -4.51
CA TRP A 292 -14.08 5.19 -3.89
C TRP A 292 -14.07 5.35 -2.38
N VAL A 293 -14.96 4.64 -1.67
CA VAL A 293 -15.14 4.79 -0.23
C VAL A 293 -15.24 3.42 0.44
N LYS A 294 -14.47 3.22 1.52
CA LYS A 294 -14.57 2.02 2.38
C LYS A 294 -14.99 2.40 3.79
N SER A 295 -16.13 1.88 4.24
CA SER A 295 -16.63 2.05 5.61
C SER A 295 -16.13 0.95 6.53
N GLU A 296 -15.92 1.27 7.81
CA GLU A 296 -15.63 0.27 8.83
C GLU A 296 -16.87 -0.60 9.11
N PRO A 297 -16.70 -1.91 9.36
CA PRO A 297 -17.79 -2.75 9.85
C PRO A 297 -18.39 -2.17 11.14
N GLY A 298 -19.71 -2.04 11.20
CA GLY A 298 -20.41 -1.56 12.40
C GLY A 298 -20.56 -0.04 12.54
N THR A 299 -20.10 0.76 11.56
CA THR A 299 -20.50 2.19 11.51
C THR A 299 -21.98 2.29 11.17
N THR A 300 -22.82 2.43 12.19
CA THR A 300 -24.19 2.92 12.01
C THR A 300 -24.13 4.40 11.67
N THR A 301 -24.96 4.81 10.72
CA THR A 301 -24.98 6.19 10.27
C THR A 301 -25.46 7.09 11.41
N ALA A 302 -24.71 8.15 11.70
CA ALA A 302 -25.06 9.08 12.78
C ALA A 302 -26.48 9.66 12.53
N PRO A 303 -27.40 9.63 13.49
CA PRO A 303 -28.75 10.13 13.26
C PRO A 303 -28.71 11.66 13.00
N GLY A 304 -29.02 12.07 11.77
CA GLY A 304 -29.40 13.45 11.45
C GLY A 304 -28.34 14.39 10.84
N GLY A 305 -27.13 13.92 10.48
CA GLY A 305 -26.08 14.76 9.87
C GLY A 305 -25.77 14.43 8.39
N ASP A 306 -25.18 15.40 7.67
CA ASP A 306 -24.41 15.08 6.45
C ASP A 306 -23.31 14.07 6.87
N ALA A 307 -23.12 12.99 6.13
CA ALA A 307 -22.14 11.94 6.43
C ALA A 307 -20.81 12.14 5.68
N PHE A 308 -20.89 12.83 4.54
CA PHE A 308 -19.80 13.16 3.63
C PHE A 308 -20.21 14.38 2.80
N ARG A 309 -19.27 15.22 2.42
CA ARG A 309 -19.40 16.35 1.50
C ARG A 309 -18.12 16.41 0.72
N LEU A 310 -18.23 16.28 -0.59
CA LEU A 310 -17.18 16.54 -1.55
C LEU A 310 -17.63 17.71 -2.40
N GLY A 311 -17.06 18.89 -2.25
CA GLY A 311 -17.61 20.03 -2.95
C GLY A 311 -16.75 21.25 -3.11
N LEU A 312 -17.13 22.08 -4.06
CA LEU A 312 -16.46 23.35 -4.29
C LEU A 312 -17.08 24.42 -3.37
N THR A 313 -16.26 25.30 -2.78
CA THR A 313 -16.71 26.40 -1.90
C THR A 313 -17.88 27.17 -2.55
N ASP A 314 -17.72 27.51 -3.85
CA ASP A 314 -18.70 28.26 -4.65
C ASP A 314 -19.30 27.48 -5.85
N GLY A 315 -18.99 26.19 -5.99
CA GLY A 315 -19.38 25.37 -7.15
C GLY A 315 -20.25 24.15 -6.79
N PRO A 316 -20.42 23.18 -7.72
CA PRO A 316 -21.06 21.90 -7.40
C PRO A 316 -20.43 21.21 -6.18
N SER A 317 -21.26 20.77 -5.24
CA SER A 317 -20.85 19.96 -4.10
C SER A 317 -21.70 18.71 -3.98
N LEU A 318 -21.07 17.56 -4.10
CA LEU A 318 -21.60 16.28 -3.70
C LEU A 318 -21.62 16.18 -2.16
N ARG A 319 -22.62 15.50 -1.61
CA ARG A 319 -22.74 15.10 -0.21
C ARG A 319 -23.20 13.65 -0.17
N LEU A 320 -22.83 12.88 0.83
CA LEU A 320 -23.52 11.65 1.21
C LEU A 320 -24.12 11.94 2.57
N THR A 321 -25.42 11.74 2.75
CA THR A 321 -26.09 11.93 4.04
C THR A 321 -25.94 10.68 4.91
N ALA A 322 -26.19 10.81 6.21
CA ALA A 322 -26.28 9.65 7.09
C ALA A 322 -27.41 8.69 6.72
N THR A 323 -28.42 9.10 5.97
CA THR A 323 -29.41 8.16 5.43
C THR A 323 -28.87 7.33 4.25
N GLY A 324 -27.60 7.55 3.87
CA GLY A 324 -27.00 6.98 2.68
C GLY A 324 -27.57 7.59 1.40
N ALA A 325 -28.14 8.79 1.42
CA ALA A 325 -28.55 9.47 0.20
C ALA A 325 -27.39 10.32 -0.30
N ALA A 326 -26.99 10.16 -1.56
CA ALA A 326 -26.07 11.11 -2.17
C ALA A 326 -26.84 12.38 -2.57
N VAL A 327 -26.29 13.55 -2.31
CA VAL A 327 -26.93 14.85 -2.55
C VAL A 327 -25.95 15.75 -3.26
N LEU A 328 -26.27 16.18 -4.48
CA LEU A 328 -25.42 17.04 -5.27
C LEU A 328 -26.06 18.43 -5.29
N ASP A 329 -25.40 19.40 -4.66
CA ASP A 329 -25.77 20.80 -4.72
C ASP A 329 -25.04 21.49 -5.88
N VAL A 330 -25.73 22.04 -6.87
CA VAL A 330 -25.11 22.75 -8.01
C VAL A 330 -25.57 24.21 -8.04
N PRO A 331 -24.68 25.21 -8.18
CA PRO A 331 -25.09 26.60 -8.35
C PRO A 331 -25.93 26.77 -9.63
N ARG A 332 -26.99 27.57 -9.56
CA ARG A 332 -27.74 28.00 -10.77
C ARG A 332 -26.93 29.01 -11.56
N ALA A 333 -27.13 29.01 -12.88
CA ALA A 333 -26.57 30.03 -13.78
C ALA A 333 -26.96 31.48 -13.40
N ASP A 334 -28.06 31.67 -12.69
CA ASP A 334 -28.52 32.98 -12.21
C ASP A 334 -27.84 33.47 -10.92
N GLY A 335 -26.95 32.66 -10.32
CA GLY A 335 -26.17 33.00 -9.12
C GLY A 335 -26.99 33.13 -7.83
N ARG A 336 -28.31 32.95 -7.85
CA ARG A 336 -29.18 33.28 -6.71
C ARG A 336 -29.56 32.09 -5.83
N ARG A 337 -29.44 30.83 -6.29
CA ARG A 337 -29.75 29.62 -5.50
C ARG A 337 -28.88 28.41 -5.90
N ARG A 338 -28.60 27.51 -4.95
CA ARG A 338 -28.09 26.16 -5.20
C ARG A 338 -29.25 25.19 -5.46
N MET A 339 -29.06 24.25 -6.38
CA MET A 339 -30.02 23.20 -6.71
C MET A 339 -29.57 21.91 -6.07
N ARG A 340 -30.47 21.25 -5.35
CA ARG A 340 -30.17 20.01 -4.65
C ARG A 340 -30.72 18.82 -5.42
N PHE A 341 -29.84 17.93 -5.86
CA PHE A 341 -30.21 16.69 -6.52
C PHE A 341 -29.94 15.54 -5.55
N ALA A 342 -30.99 14.84 -5.10
CA ALA A 342 -30.81 13.65 -4.27
C ALA A 342 -30.76 12.39 -5.16
N ALA A 343 -29.75 11.55 -4.95
CA ALA A 343 -29.74 10.18 -5.40
C ALA A 343 -30.66 9.34 -4.51
N PRO A 344 -31.15 8.20 -5.01
CA PRO A 344 -31.90 7.29 -4.18
C PRO A 344 -30.99 6.63 -3.11
N PRO A 345 -31.58 6.04 -2.05
CA PRO A 345 -30.84 5.48 -0.92
C PRO A 345 -29.78 4.45 -1.35
N LEU A 346 -28.54 4.60 -0.84
CA LEU A 346 -27.38 3.74 -1.13
C LEU A 346 -27.61 2.25 -0.83
N ASN A 347 -28.43 1.93 0.18
CA ASN A 347 -28.74 0.55 0.55
C ASN A 347 -29.46 -0.21 -0.57
N LEU A 348 -30.17 0.48 -1.47
CA LEU A 348 -30.79 -0.14 -2.66
C LEU A 348 -29.78 -0.47 -3.77
N PHE A 349 -28.55 0.05 -3.68
CA PHE A 349 -27.50 -0.09 -4.71
C PHE A 349 -26.35 -1.01 -4.29
N GLY A 350 -26.57 -1.83 -3.26
CA GLY A 350 -25.60 -2.85 -2.87
C GLY A 350 -24.38 -2.28 -2.16
N TRP A 351 -24.56 -1.24 -1.34
CA TRP A 351 -23.55 -0.81 -0.39
C TRP A 351 -23.14 -1.97 0.53
N ARG A 352 -21.82 -2.20 0.65
CA ARG A 352 -21.27 -3.25 1.49
C ARG A 352 -20.30 -2.66 2.50
N ALA A 353 -20.64 -2.77 3.78
CA ALA A 353 -19.76 -2.34 4.86
C ALA A 353 -18.48 -3.19 4.86
N GLY A 354 -17.33 -2.57 5.12
CA GLY A 354 -16.03 -3.25 5.05
C GLY A 354 -15.49 -3.49 3.63
N GLU A 355 -16.26 -3.18 2.58
CA GLU A 355 -15.82 -3.26 1.18
C GLU A 355 -15.63 -1.85 0.58
N TRP A 356 -14.87 -1.80 -0.51
CA TRP A 356 -14.72 -0.59 -1.31
C TRP A 356 -15.95 -0.39 -2.18
N ASN A 357 -16.58 0.77 -2.05
CA ASN A 357 -17.75 1.16 -2.81
C ASN A 357 -17.39 2.31 -3.74
N HIS A 358 -17.68 2.17 -5.03
CA HIS A 358 -17.59 3.24 -6.00
C HIS A 358 -18.83 4.12 -5.94
N PHE A 359 -18.59 5.42 -5.93
CA PHE A 359 -19.58 6.47 -6.00
C PHE A 359 -19.18 7.46 -7.10
N GLY A 360 -20.11 7.76 -8.01
CA GLY A 360 -19.90 8.72 -9.09
C GLY A 360 -21.09 9.66 -9.29
N ALA A 361 -20.83 10.92 -9.60
CA ALA A 361 -21.83 11.89 -10.03
C ALA A 361 -21.32 12.68 -11.24
N HIS A 362 -22.05 12.64 -12.34
CA HIS A 362 -21.76 13.37 -13.56
C HIS A 362 -22.89 14.36 -13.85
N VAL A 363 -22.58 15.64 -13.78
CA VAL A 363 -23.48 16.73 -14.15
C VAL A 363 -23.16 17.13 -15.57
N SER A 364 -24.16 17.13 -16.45
CA SER A 364 -23.99 17.55 -17.84
C SER A 364 -25.13 18.46 -18.26
N THR A 365 -24.89 19.26 -19.29
CA THR A 365 -25.94 20.03 -19.96
C THR A 365 -26.32 19.32 -21.24
N THR A 366 -27.62 19.05 -21.42
CA THR A 366 -28.15 18.43 -22.64
C THR A 366 -28.11 19.42 -23.80
N PRO A 367 -28.22 18.97 -25.07
CA PRO A 367 -28.30 19.86 -26.23
C PRO A 367 -29.45 20.90 -26.14
N LYS A 368 -30.51 20.59 -25.38
CA LYS A 368 -31.65 21.49 -25.14
C LYS A 368 -31.40 22.48 -23.98
N GLY A 369 -30.20 22.49 -23.41
CA GLY A 369 -29.85 23.33 -22.26
C GLY A 369 -30.46 22.85 -20.93
N HIS A 370 -30.85 21.59 -20.81
CA HIS A 370 -31.32 21.01 -19.54
C HIS A 370 -30.15 20.44 -18.76
N THR A 371 -30.25 20.45 -17.44
CA THR A 371 -29.27 19.78 -16.58
C THR A 371 -29.62 18.31 -16.46
N ALA A 372 -28.68 17.43 -16.77
CA ALA A 372 -28.77 16.00 -16.51
C ALA A 372 -27.74 15.61 -15.46
N VAL A 373 -28.18 14.89 -14.43
CA VAL A 373 -27.32 14.31 -13.40
C VAL A 373 -27.34 12.81 -13.56
N THR A 374 -26.17 12.23 -13.76
CA THR A 374 -25.98 10.79 -13.83
C THR A 374 -25.25 10.36 -12.57
N TRP A 375 -25.90 9.55 -11.76
CA TRP A 375 -25.32 8.93 -10.57
C TRP A 375 -24.83 7.55 -10.93
N ARG A 376 -23.72 7.14 -10.31
CA ARG A 376 -23.20 5.79 -10.49
C ARG A 376 -22.75 5.20 -9.16
N PHE A 377 -23.16 3.98 -8.90
CA PHE A 377 -22.89 3.26 -7.66
C PHE A 377 -22.50 1.83 -7.97
N ASN A 378 -21.26 1.43 -7.70
CA ASN A 378 -20.78 0.07 -7.93
C ASN A 378 -21.18 -0.50 -9.32
N GLY A 379 -20.98 0.28 -10.40
CA GLY A 379 -21.34 -0.09 -11.77
C GLY A 379 -22.81 0.11 -12.16
N ARG A 380 -23.71 0.42 -11.22
CA ARG A 380 -25.12 0.73 -11.51
C ARG A 380 -25.31 2.23 -11.77
N GLU A 381 -25.92 2.57 -12.90
CA GLU A 381 -26.12 3.95 -13.32
C GLU A 381 -27.58 4.40 -13.17
N ILE A 382 -27.78 5.64 -12.72
CA ILE A 382 -29.09 6.29 -12.63
C ILE A 382 -28.99 7.66 -13.25
N ARG A 383 -29.76 7.90 -14.31
CA ARG A 383 -29.78 9.18 -14.99
C ARG A 383 -31.08 9.92 -14.70
N LEU A 384 -30.96 11.13 -14.17
CA LEU A 384 -32.06 12.03 -13.90
C LEU A 384 -31.90 13.29 -14.77
N SER A 385 -32.96 13.66 -15.48
CA SER A 385 -32.99 14.85 -16.35
C SER A 385 -33.94 15.90 -15.78
N TYR A 386 -33.47 17.14 -15.70
CA TYR A 386 -34.19 18.26 -15.10
C TYR A 386 -34.49 19.32 -16.17
N PRO A 387 -35.66 19.25 -16.83
CA PRO A 387 -36.03 20.20 -17.87
C PRO A 387 -36.19 21.62 -17.30
N GLY A 388 -35.85 22.62 -18.12
CA GLY A 388 -35.95 24.05 -17.74
C GLY A 388 -34.87 24.55 -16.76
N ILE A 389 -33.91 23.70 -16.38
CA ILE A 389 -32.88 24.03 -15.40
C ILE A 389 -31.50 24.08 -16.06
N ARG A 390 -30.78 25.20 -15.90
CA ARG A 390 -29.38 25.40 -16.34
C ARG A 390 -28.43 25.49 -15.14
N ALA A 391 -27.56 24.48 -15.00
CA ALA A 391 -26.46 24.49 -14.06
C ALA A 391 -25.35 25.46 -14.48
N ALA A 392 -24.77 26.20 -13.54
CA ALA A 392 -23.52 26.92 -13.75
C ALA A 392 -22.36 25.93 -13.64
N LEU A 393 -21.85 25.45 -14.78
CA LEU A 393 -20.65 24.62 -14.83
C LEU A 393 -19.42 25.54 -15.00
N GLY A 394 -18.99 26.18 -13.92
CA GLY A 394 -17.81 27.06 -13.90
C GLY A 394 -16.47 26.29 -13.91
N THR A 395 -15.36 27.00 -14.15
CA THR A 395 -14.01 26.49 -13.88
C THR A 395 -13.88 26.23 -12.37
N CYS A 396 -13.18 25.15 -12.02
CA CYS A 396 -13.15 24.66 -10.64
C CYS A 396 -11.71 24.74 -10.15
N ASP A 397 -11.51 25.49 -9.08
CA ASP A 397 -10.18 25.68 -8.51
C ASP A 397 -10.01 24.92 -7.19
N ASN A 398 -11.08 24.66 -6.40
CA ASN A 398 -10.98 24.09 -5.05
C ASN A 398 -11.95 22.93 -4.77
N ALA A 399 -11.47 21.75 -4.36
CA ALA A 399 -12.31 20.67 -3.82
C ALA A 399 -12.23 20.60 -2.29
N GLU A 400 -13.36 20.57 -1.59
CA GLU A 400 -13.53 20.40 -0.14
C GLU A 400 -14.03 19.00 0.20
N LEU A 401 -13.43 18.35 1.20
CA LEU A 401 -13.93 17.09 1.78
C LEU A 401 -14.35 17.31 3.25
N ASP A 402 -15.65 17.22 3.57
CA ASP A 402 -16.16 17.06 4.95
C ASP A 402 -16.73 15.67 5.16
N SER A 403 -16.32 14.91 6.18
CA SER A 403 -16.97 13.64 6.51
C SER A 403 -17.22 13.48 8.01
N TRP A 404 -18.35 12.85 8.32
CA TRP A 404 -18.81 12.45 9.65
C TRP A 404 -18.88 10.92 9.78
N LEU A 405 -18.44 10.18 8.77
CA LEU A 405 -18.27 8.73 8.81
C LEU A 405 -16.85 8.39 9.26
N ASN A 406 -16.67 7.25 9.92
CA ASN A 406 -15.35 6.64 9.99
C ASN A 406 -15.01 6.09 8.60
N LEU A 407 -14.48 6.97 7.75
CA LEU A 407 -13.94 6.58 6.47
C LEU A 407 -12.52 6.07 6.71
N SER A 408 -12.29 4.82 6.33
CA SER A 408 -10.94 4.29 6.34
C SER A 408 -10.13 4.84 5.17
N ASN A 409 -10.77 5.01 3.99
CA ASN A 409 -10.11 5.43 2.76
C ASN A 409 -11.07 6.08 1.74
N VAL A 410 -10.58 7.07 0.99
CA VAL A 410 -11.24 7.90 -0.02
C VAL A 410 -10.28 8.23 -1.18
N ALA A 411 -10.69 7.96 -2.42
CA ALA A 411 -9.95 8.38 -3.61
C ALA A 411 -10.83 9.25 -4.50
N ILE A 412 -10.45 10.50 -4.79
CA ILE A 412 -11.26 11.45 -5.57
C ILE A 412 -10.59 11.78 -6.90
N SER A 413 -11.34 11.60 -7.99
CA SER A 413 -10.88 11.94 -9.33
C SER A 413 -11.82 12.93 -10.01
N ARG A 414 -11.22 13.88 -10.74
CA ARG A 414 -11.94 14.74 -11.70
C ARG A 414 -11.63 14.24 -13.10
N CYS A 415 -12.68 13.89 -13.82
CA CYS A 415 -12.58 13.38 -15.17
C CYS A 415 -13.25 14.35 -16.15
N PRO A 416 -12.70 14.51 -17.38
CA PRO A 416 -13.43 15.15 -18.47
C PRO A 416 -14.78 14.46 -18.67
N SER A 417 -15.82 15.21 -19.08
CA SER A 417 -17.15 14.65 -19.34
C SER A 417 -17.16 13.55 -20.40
N SER A 418 -16.16 13.55 -21.30
CA SER A 418 -15.92 12.56 -22.35
C SER A 418 -15.25 11.27 -21.87
N ALA A 419 -14.73 11.22 -20.64
CA ALA A 419 -14.13 10.02 -20.08
C ALA A 419 -15.19 8.92 -19.86
N GLY A 420 -14.83 7.64 -19.97
CA GLY A 420 -15.65 6.57 -19.38
C GLY A 420 -15.71 6.72 -17.84
N TRP A 421 -16.72 6.15 -17.18
CA TRP A 421 -16.69 6.03 -15.71
C TRP A 421 -15.49 5.18 -15.28
N LEU A 422 -14.87 5.49 -14.14
CA LEU A 422 -13.69 4.77 -13.64
C LEU A 422 -14.03 3.34 -13.16
N ASP A 423 -15.30 3.03 -12.95
CA ASP A 423 -15.79 1.76 -12.39
C ASP A 423 -16.23 0.72 -13.43
N GLY A 424 -15.64 0.75 -14.63
CA GLY A 424 -15.97 -0.19 -15.71
C GLY A 424 -15.97 -1.66 -15.26
N HIS A 425 -15.28 -1.98 -14.16
CA HIS A 425 -15.32 -3.28 -13.48
C HIS A 425 -15.40 -3.07 -11.97
N HIS A 426 -16.11 -3.95 -11.25
CA HIS A 426 -16.03 -4.04 -9.79
C HIS A 426 -14.56 -4.12 -9.41
N TRP A 427 -14.02 -3.06 -8.82
CA TRP A 427 -12.65 -3.09 -8.34
C TRP A 427 -12.58 -4.13 -7.23
N ALA A 428 -11.64 -5.06 -7.38
CA ALA A 428 -11.32 -6.04 -6.36
C ALA A 428 -9.90 -5.77 -5.90
N ALA A 429 -9.69 -5.80 -4.59
CA ALA A 429 -8.35 -5.71 -4.03
C ALA A 429 -7.50 -6.86 -4.56
N THR A 430 -6.39 -6.52 -5.19
CA THR A 430 -5.35 -7.48 -5.61
C THR A 430 -4.23 -7.58 -4.57
N ALA A 431 -4.25 -6.73 -3.54
CA ALA A 431 -3.52 -6.93 -2.30
C ALA A 431 -4.43 -6.90 -1.07
N LEU A 432 -4.08 -7.63 -0.02
CA LEU A 432 -4.74 -7.66 1.27
C LEU A 432 -3.71 -7.36 2.35
N ILE A 433 -3.80 -6.19 2.97
CA ILE A 433 -2.86 -5.76 4.01
C ILE A 433 -3.63 -5.64 5.33
N THR A 434 -3.19 -6.37 6.35
CA THR A 434 -3.79 -6.39 7.68
C THR A 434 -2.72 -6.28 8.75
N GLY A 435 -3.03 -5.68 9.90
CA GLY A 435 -2.11 -5.63 11.06
C GLY A 435 -0.81 -4.86 10.84
N ALA A 436 -0.74 -3.96 9.86
CA ALA A 436 0.44 -3.17 9.52
C ALA A 436 0.35 -1.71 10.02
N ASP A 437 -0.35 -1.47 11.13
CA ASP A 437 -0.63 -0.13 11.66
C ASP A 437 0.54 0.47 12.44
N THR A 438 1.68 -0.22 12.50
CA THR A 438 2.86 0.25 13.22
C THR A 438 3.35 1.56 12.62
N PRO A 439 3.48 2.63 13.42
CA PRO A 439 3.97 3.90 12.92
C PRO A 439 5.44 3.77 12.48
N MET A 440 5.71 4.29 11.29
CA MET A 440 7.04 4.49 10.73
C MET A 440 7.46 5.93 11.02
N ARG A 441 8.55 6.08 11.74
CA ARG A 441 9.17 7.38 12.06
C ARG A 441 10.18 7.78 11.00
N TRP A 442 10.92 6.83 10.47
CA TRP A 442 11.95 7.13 9.49
C TRP A 442 12.38 5.90 8.67
N PRO A 443 11.99 5.78 7.40
CA PRO A 443 12.43 4.67 6.57
C PRO A 443 13.97 4.60 6.38
N GLY A 444 14.73 5.66 6.62
CA GLY A 444 16.12 5.69 6.15
C GLY A 444 16.20 5.86 4.63
N GLU A 445 17.42 6.00 4.10
CA GLU A 445 17.66 5.81 2.68
C GLU A 445 17.64 4.30 2.40
N PHE A 446 16.47 3.78 2.06
CA PHE A 446 16.40 2.43 1.53
C PHE A 446 17.03 2.41 0.15
N ALA A 447 18.15 1.70 0.04
CA ALA A 447 18.76 1.42 -1.25
C ALA A 447 17.71 0.80 -2.19
N ALA A 448 17.84 1.10 -3.48
CA ALA A 448 17.05 0.43 -4.49
C ALA A 448 17.26 -1.08 -4.37
N ALA A 449 16.19 -1.80 -4.06
CA ALA A 449 16.20 -3.25 -3.89
C ALA A 449 14.94 -3.82 -4.55
N PRO A 450 14.95 -5.09 -4.99
CA PRO A 450 13.75 -5.75 -5.48
C PRO A 450 12.56 -5.49 -4.56
N THR A 451 11.41 -5.16 -5.11
CA THR A 451 10.22 -4.83 -4.33
C THR A 451 9.85 -5.94 -3.34
N TRP A 452 10.03 -7.20 -3.74
CA TRP A 452 9.82 -8.34 -2.86
C TRP A 452 10.74 -8.35 -1.64
N ASP A 453 11.99 -7.90 -1.79
CA ASP A 453 12.97 -7.87 -0.72
C ASP A 453 12.58 -6.82 0.33
N HIS A 454 11.98 -5.71 -0.09
CA HIS A 454 11.38 -4.74 0.84
C HIS A 454 10.17 -5.32 1.57
N LEU A 455 9.25 -5.98 0.86
CA LEU A 455 8.06 -6.58 1.46
C LEU A 455 8.44 -7.64 2.51
N THR A 456 9.42 -8.50 2.18
CA THR A 456 9.94 -9.51 3.10
C THR A 456 10.70 -8.85 4.25
N ALA A 457 11.59 -7.89 4.01
CA ALA A 457 12.27 -7.18 5.10
C ALA A 457 11.29 -6.48 6.09
N ILE A 458 10.19 -5.90 5.58
CA ILE A 458 9.12 -5.35 6.42
C ILE A 458 8.40 -6.46 7.20
N ALA A 459 8.08 -7.55 6.52
CA ALA A 459 7.44 -8.70 7.14
C ALA A 459 8.31 -9.26 8.27
N ASP A 460 9.59 -9.45 8.01
CA ASP A 460 10.57 -9.97 8.96
C ASP A 460 10.69 -9.06 10.20
N ALA A 461 10.86 -7.76 9.95
CA ALA A 461 11.01 -6.76 11.00
C ALA A 461 9.83 -6.71 11.98
N THR A 462 8.62 -6.92 11.47
CA THR A 462 7.37 -6.90 12.24
C THR A 462 6.95 -8.26 12.75
N GLY A 463 7.51 -9.33 12.19
CA GLY A 463 7.07 -10.70 12.41
C GLY A 463 5.65 -10.82 11.89
N SER A 464 5.50 -10.40 10.63
CA SER A 464 4.33 -10.47 9.77
C SER A 464 4.66 -11.45 8.65
N ALA A 465 3.65 -11.86 7.88
CA ALA A 465 3.84 -12.74 6.73
C ALA A 465 3.47 -11.99 5.46
N THR A 466 4.23 -12.20 4.39
CA THR A 466 3.91 -11.71 3.07
C THR A 466 3.99 -12.82 2.02
N TYR A 467 2.92 -13.02 1.24
CA TYR A 467 2.83 -14.14 0.31
C TYR A 467 1.77 -13.87 -0.76
N PHE A 468 1.73 -14.67 -1.80
CA PHE A 468 0.60 -14.68 -2.74
C PHE A 468 -0.40 -15.77 -2.35
N ASP A 469 -1.67 -15.39 -2.17
CA ASP A 469 -2.71 -16.39 -1.99
C ASP A 469 -2.95 -17.18 -3.31
N PRO A 470 -3.67 -18.30 -3.27
CA PRO A 470 -3.98 -19.02 -4.50
C PRO A 470 -4.77 -18.26 -5.56
N HIS A 471 -5.39 -17.13 -5.24
CA HIS A 471 -6.02 -16.25 -6.22
C HIS A 471 -5.04 -15.26 -6.86
N GLY A 472 -3.77 -15.32 -6.49
CA GLY A 472 -2.71 -14.44 -6.97
C GLY A 472 -2.77 -13.06 -6.31
N ARG A 473 -3.43 -12.93 -5.16
CA ARG A 473 -3.44 -11.67 -4.41
C ARG A 473 -2.23 -11.60 -3.50
N LEU A 474 -1.58 -10.45 -3.48
CA LEU A 474 -0.54 -10.18 -2.48
C LEU A 474 -1.18 -10.07 -1.10
N VAL A 475 -0.84 -10.95 -0.18
CA VAL A 475 -1.28 -10.92 1.21
C VAL A 475 -0.13 -10.42 2.07
N PHE A 476 -0.40 -9.45 2.93
CA PHE A 476 0.43 -9.07 4.05
C PHE A 476 -0.41 -9.18 5.32
N THR A 477 -0.07 -10.11 6.20
CA THR A 477 -0.72 -10.24 7.50
C THR A 477 0.25 -9.85 8.59
N GLY A 478 -0.17 -8.90 9.42
CA GLY A 478 0.51 -8.54 10.65
C GLY A 478 0.82 -9.76 11.51
N PRO A 479 1.59 -9.58 12.59
CA PRO A 479 1.83 -10.65 13.54
C PRO A 479 0.52 -11.32 13.93
N PRO A 480 0.47 -12.67 13.98
CA PRO A 480 -0.75 -13.37 14.36
C PRO A 480 -1.26 -12.77 15.67
N ALA A 481 -2.47 -12.21 15.62
CA ALA A 481 -3.18 -11.85 16.83
C ALA A 481 -3.26 -13.08 17.73
N ALA A 482 -3.31 -12.88 19.04
CA ALA A 482 -3.40 -13.95 20.03
C ALA A 482 -4.41 -15.04 19.59
N VAL A 483 -4.02 -16.31 19.77
CA VAL A 483 -4.83 -17.54 19.61
C VAL A 483 -5.77 -17.54 18.41
N ARG A 484 -5.31 -18.10 17.29
CA ARG A 484 -6.20 -18.44 16.18
C ARG A 484 -6.99 -19.70 16.53
N LEU A 485 -8.32 -19.63 16.35
CA LEU A 485 -9.17 -20.81 16.50
C LEU A 485 -8.92 -21.79 15.34
N PRO A 486 -8.96 -23.11 15.60
CA PRO A 486 -8.90 -24.10 14.54
C PRO A 486 -10.01 -23.88 13.50
N VAL A 487 -9.64 -23.86 12.23
CA VAL A 487 -10.56 -23.67 11.11
C VAL A 487 -11.06 -25.00 10.51
N ALA A 488 -10.35 -26.09 10.80
CA ALA A 488 -10.68 -27.42 10.33
C ALA A 488 -10.18 -28.47 11.32
N GLU A 489 -10.83 -29.62 11.31
CA GLU A 489 -10.33 -30.85 11.91
C GLU A 489 -9.87 -31.77 10.77
N VAL A 490 -8.64 -32.27 10.86
CA VAL A 490 -8.06 -33.16 9.85
C VAL A 490 -7.72 -34.50 10.46
N THR A 491 -7.96 -35.56 9.71
CA THR A 491 -7.52 -36.93 10.03
C THR A 491 -6.43 -37.31 9.05
N THR A 492 -5.33 -37.85 9.56
CA THR A 492 -4.24 -38.31 8.71
C THR A 492 -4.69 -39.50 7.88
N ARG A 493 -4.28 -39.53 6.61
CA ARG A 493 -4.55 -40.65 5.70
C ARG A 493 -3.65 -41.84 6.03
N ASP A 494 -2.39 -41.55 6.31
CA ASP A 494 -1.39 -42.55 6.65
C ASP A 494 -1.37 -42.77 8.17
N ARG A 495 -0.91 -43.97 8.57
CA ARG A 495 -0.64 -44.25 9.98
C ARG A 495 0.35 -43.22 10.50
N ILE A 496 0.06 -42.64 11.64
CA ILE A 496 0.88 -41.56 12.20
C ILE A 496 2.30 -42.00 12.52
N THR A 497 2.51 -43.32 12.70
CA THR A 497 3.83 -43.92 12.85
C THR A 497 4.76 -43.73 11.65
N ALA A 498 4.25 -43.31 10.49
CA ALA A 498 5.04 -42.97 9.30
C ALA A 498 5.43 -41.48 9.23
N LEU A 499 4.91 -40.62 10.11
CA LEU A 499 5.26 -39.21 10.14
C LEU A 499 6.65 -39.00 10.73
N SER A 500 7.39 -38.05 10.18
CA SER A 500 8.64 -37.59 10.79
C SER A 500 8.30 -36.47 11.77
N VAL A 501 8.52 -36.76 13.05
CA VAL A 501 8.44 -35.79 14.13
C VAL A 501 9.87 -35.48 14.54
N GLU A 502 10.28 -34.23 14.38
CA GLU A 502 11.61 -33.78 14.76
C GLU A 502 11.52 -32.84 15.97
N ASP A 503 12.03 -33.30 17.10
CA ASP A 503 12.37 -32.47 18.25
C ASP A 503 13.88 -32.24 18.24
N SER A 504 14.30 -30.98 18.34
CA SER A 504 15.72 -30.65 18.43
C SER A 504 15.96 -29.56 19.47
N LEU A 505 17.01 -29.72 20.27
CA LEU A 505 17.46 -28.69 21.22
C LEU A 505 18.05 -27.48 20.48
N ASP A 506 18.55 -27.68 19.26
CA ASP A 506 19.08 -26.60 18.41
C ASP A 506 18.00 -25.60 17.99
N ARG A 507 16.75 -25.88 18.33
CA ARG A 507 15.57 -25.03 18.11
C ARG A 507 15.23 -24.13 19.30
N VAL A 508 15.81 -24.36 20.49
CA VAL A 508 15.54 -23.55 21.69
C VAL A 508 16.25 -22.21 21.60
N ARG A 509 15.55 -21.11 21.87
CA ARG A 509 16.13 -19.78 22.10
C ARG A 509 15.51 -19.16 23.35
N ASN A 510 16.22 -19.30 24.46
CA ASN A 510 15.76 -18.85 25.79
C ASN A 510 16.46 -17.56 26.26
N HIS A 511 17.21 -16.92 25.36
CA HIS A 511 17.79 -15.60 25.54
C HIS A 511 17.63 -14.82 24.22
N VAL A 512 16.64 -13.94 24.15
CA VAL A 512 16.26 -13.22 22.92
C VAL A 512 16.69 -11.77 23.00
N THR A 513 17.42 -11.29 21.99
CA THR A 513 17.74 -9.88 21.79
C THR A 513 17.01 -9.36 20.56
N VAL A 514 16.28 -8.25 20.71
CA VAL A 514 15.66 -7.53 19.59
C VAL A 514 16.18 -6.10 19.54
N THR A 515 16.66 -5.66 18.38
CA THR A 515 17.09 -4.27 18.13
C THR A 515 15.96 -3.47 17.50
N GLU A 516 15.64 -2.32 18.08
CA GLU A 516 14.73 -1.30 17.57
C GLU A 516 15.52 -0.15 16.95
N HIS A 517 15.16 0.23 15.73
CA HIS A 517 15.68 1.37 14.99
C HIS A 517 14.69 2.53 15.08
N GLY A 518 14.94 3.44 16.01
CA GLY A 518 14.18 4.68 16.10
C GLY A 518 14.89 5.81 15.37
N GLY A 519 14.12 6.75 14.84
CA GLY A 519 14.59 8.11 14.63
C GLY A 519 14.14 8.99 15.79
N VAL A 520 15.07 9.73 16.40
CA VAL A 520 14.67 10.94 17.13
C VAL A 520 14.72 12.06 16.12
N VAL A 521 13.54 12.48 15.67
CA VAL A 521 13.43 13.67 14.87
C VAL A 521 13.77 14.86 15.76
N LYS A 522 14.77 15.62 15.33
CA LYS A 522 15.10 16.89 15.94
C LYS A 522 14.36 17.96 15.13
N PRO A 523 13.55 18.81 15.79
CA PRO A 523 13.04 19.98 15.12
C PRO A 523 14.21 20.85 14.62
N PRO A 524 13.97 21.72 13.62
CA PRO A 524 14.97 22.63 13.09
C PRO A 524 15.69 23.35 14.24
N GLY A 525 16.97 23.03 14.40
CA GLY A 525 17.81 23.58 15.44
C GLY A 525 18.08 25.07 15.22
N LYS A 526 18.77 25.70 16.18
CA LYS A 526 19.34 27.03 15.95
C LYS A 526 20.45 27.00 14.90
N GLU A 527 21.13 25.87 14.79
CA GLU A 527 22.19 25.65 13.83
C GLU A 527 21.59 25.01 12.57
N PRO A 528 21.88 25.58 11.38
CA PRO A 528 21.51 24.95 10.12
C PRO A 528 22.20 23.58 9.97
N LEU A 529 21.53 22.66 9.27
CA LEU A 529 22.09 21.34 8.94
C LEU A 529 23.26 21.46 7.95
N TRP A 530 23.27 22.53 7.17
CA TRP A 530 24.33 22.84 6.22
C TRP A 530 24.47 24.34 6.02
N THR A 531 25.70 24.81 5.85
CA THR A 531 26.03 26.18 5.48
C THR A 531 27.04 26.23 4.34
N PHE A 532 26.97 27.30 3.56
CA PHE A 532 27.99 27.67 2.60
C PHE A 532 28.41 29.11 2.85
N ASP A 533 29.72 29.34 3.02
CA ASP A 533 30.27 30.67 3.32
C ASP A 533 31.10 31.25 2.17
N GLY A 534 31.40 30.44 1.14
CA GLY A 534 32.24 30.85 0.02
C GLY A 534 31.51 31.80 -0.95
N PRO A 535 32.24 32.60 -1.74
CA PRO A 535 31.63 33.32 -2.86
C PRO A 535 31.42 32.38 -4.05
N ARG A 536 30.20 32.31 -4.59
CA ARG A 536 29.88 31.62 -5.85
C ARG A 536 29.25 32.59 -6.85
N ALA A 537 29.92 32.82 -7.97
CA ALA A 537 29.36 33.59 -9.07
C ALA A 537 28.23 32.81 -9.76
N VAL A 538 27.18 33.53 -10.15
CA VAL A 538 26.09 33.02 -10.99
C VAL A 538 25.80 34.07 -12.07
N ASP A 539 26.11 33.75 -13.32
CA ASP A 539 25.91 34.64 -14.46
C ASP A 539 24.43 34.80 -14.85
N PRO A 540 24.05 35.87 -15.58
CA PRO A 540 22.66 36.08 -16.02
C PRO A 540 22.09 34.86 -16.74
N GLY A 541 20.97 34.33 -16.25
CA GLY A 541 20.31 33.15 -16.82
C GLY A 541 20.95 31.80 -16.43
N GLU A 542 22.11 31.81 -15.77
CA GLU A 542 22.79 30.60 -15.29
C GLU A 542 22.07 29.99 -14.07
N VAL A 543 22.32 28.71 -13.88
CA VAL A 543 21.90 27.91 -12.73
C VAL A 543 23.17 27.42 -12.03
N ALA A 544 23.33 27.77 -10.76
CA ALA A 544 24.37 27.20 -9.90
C ALA A 544 23.78 26.08 -9.06
N GLU A 545 24.48 24.96 -8.96
CA GLU A 545 24.10 23.82 -8.13
C GLU A 545 25.11 23.66 -7.00
N PHE A 546 24.61 23.40 -5.80
CA PHE A 546 25.39 23.10 -4.62
C PHE A 546 25.04 21.69 -4.17
N ASP A 547 26.02 20.80 -4.19
CA ASP A 547 25.94 19.49 -3.57
C ASP A 547 26.04 19.66 -2.05
N VAL A 548 24.97 19.30 -1.36
CA VAL A 548 24.85 19.40 0.08
C VAL A 548 24.96 18.00 0.67
N GLU A 549 25.81 17.85 1.68
CA GLU A 549 25.90 16.66 2.49
C GLU A 549 25.62 17.02 3.95
N PHE A 550 24.67 16.34 4.56
CA PHE A 550 24.26 16.52 5.95
C PHE A 550 24.92 15.47 6.84
N ALA A 551 25.34 15.88 8.04
CA ALA A 551 25.85 14.94 9.04
C ALA A 551 24.76 14.00 9.60
N GLU A 552 23.52 14.48 9.62
CA GLU A 552 22.32 13.71 9.96
C GLU A 552 21.31 13.85 8.82
N PRO A 553 20.59 12.77 8.46
CA PRO A 553 19.60 12.84 7.38
C PRO A 553 18.57 13.94 7.63
N CYS A 554 18.39 14.80 6.62
CA CYS A 554 17.40 15.87 6.59
C CYS A 554 16.08 15.30 6.06
N LEU A 555 15.01 15.44 6.84
CA LEU A 555 13.68 14.91 6.50
C LEU A 555 12.86 15.88 5.66
N ALA A 556 12.93 17.15 6.00
CA ALA A 556 12.19 18.20 5.35
C ALA A 556 12.94 19.52 5.51
N ALA A 557 13.50 20.00 4.40
CA ALA A 557 13.83 21.40 4.24
C ALA A 557 12.61 22.09 3.63
N ASP A 558 12.23 23.26 4.13
CA ASP A 558 11.19 24.05 3.46
C ASP A 558 11.72 24.41 2.07
N SER A 559 10.98 24.04 1.04
CA SER A 559 11.34 24.39 -0.33
C SER A 559 11.15 25.88 -0.62
N ARG A 560 10.48 26.62 0.26
CA ARG A 560 10.40 28.07 0.21
C ARG A 560 11.74 28.64 0.64
N VAL A 561 12.45 29.15 -0.36
CA VAL A 561 13.68 29.88 -0.11
C VAL A 561 13.33 31.27 0.43
N SER A 562 13.71 31.54 1.68
CA SER A 562 13.70 32.90 2.21
C SER A 562 14.93 33.62 1.70
N VAL A 563 14.69 34.69 0.95
CA VAL A 563 15.71 35.39 0.15
C VAL A 563 16.27 36.62 0.88
N THR A 564 15.90 36.85 2.15
CA THR A 564 16.21 38.12 2.84
C THR A 564 16.48 38.06 4.34
N ALA A 565 16.00 37.03 5.04
CA ALA A 565 16.31 36.84 6.47
C ALA A 565 16.20 35.36 6.83
N ALA A 566 17.08 34.90 7.72
CA ALA A 566 16.88 33.63 8.41
C ALA A 566 15.55 33.70 9.18
N PRO A 567 14.59 32.80 8.93
CA PRO A 567 13.28 32.86 9.58
C PRO A 567 13.37 32.54 11.08
N ALA A 568 12.23 32.65 11.77
CA ALA A 568 12.15 32.49 13.21
C ALA A 568 12.61 31.09 13.64
N ARG A 569 13.13 30.99 14.87
CA ARG A 569 13.62 29.72 15.44
C ARG A 569 12.52 28.66 15.42
N GLY A 570 12.88 27.43 15.02
CA GLY A 570 12.00 26.26 15.05
C GLY A 570 11.31 25.94 13.73
N GLU A 571 11.54 26.72 12.68
CA GLU A 571 10.99 26.47 11.33
C GLU A 571 12.03 25.83 10.42
N SER A 572 11.60 24.97 9.49
CA SER A 572 12.46 24.52 8.39
C SER A 572 12.65 25.68 7.42
N TRP A 573 13.86 25.86 6.88
CA TRP A 573 14.13 26.94 5.94
C TRP A 573 15.30 26.66 5.03
N VAL A 574 15.23 27.24 3.84
CA VAL A 574 16.37 27.39 2.94
C VAL A 574 16.64 28.87 2.80
N TYR A 575 17.89 29.26 3.02
CA TYR A 575 18.33 30.63 2.96
C TYR A 575 19.45 30.75 1.93
N VAL A 576 19.36 31.78 1.08
CA VAL A 576 20.41 32.14 0.12
C VAL A 576 20.52 33.65 0.09
N ASP A 577 21.69 34.17 0.49
CA ASP A 577 22.04 35.57 0.33
C ASP A 577 22.86 35.79 -0.95
N TYR A 578 22.79 36.99 -1.49
CA TYR A 578 23.44 37.33 -2.74
C TYR A 578 23.81 38.81 -2.83
N ALA A 579 25.02 39.03 -3.34
CA ALA A 579 25.59 40.35 -3.53
C ALA A 579 26.01 40.59 -4.98
N LYS A 580 26.35 41.85 -5.28
CA LYS A 580 26.92 42.23 -6.58
C LYS A 580 28.41 41.97 -6.70
N THR A 581 29.08 41.79 -5.55
CA THR A 581 30.52 41.58 -5.46
C THR A 581 30.79 40.31 -4.66
N PRO A 582 31.92 39.63 -4.90
CA PRO A 582 32.28 38.42 -4.15
C PRO A 582 32.54 38.68 -2.67
N GLN A 583 32.75 39.94 -2.25
CA GLN A 583 32.95 40.31 -0.83
C GLN A 583 31.64 40.62 -0.09
N GLY A 584 30.49 40.35 -0.70
CA GLY A 584 29.19 40.70 -0.13
C GLY A 584 28.82 42.19 -0.23
N SER A 585 29.75 43.05 -0.66
CA SER A 585 29.54 44.49 -0.70
C SER A 585 28.57 44.93 -1.81
N GLY A 586 27.81 46.00 -1.55
CA GLY A 586 26.91 46.67 -2.49
C GLY A 586 25.43 46.61 -2.08
N ARG A 587 24.57 47.39 -2.76
CA ARG A 587 23.12 47.34 -2.51
C ARG A 587 22.61 45.91 -2.79
N PRO A 588 21.84 45.30 -1.86
CA PRO A 588 21.18 44.01 -2.08
C PRO A 588 20.45 44.03 -3.42
N VAL A 589 20.53 42.94 -4.18
CA VAL A 589 19.66 42.80 -5.33
C VAL A 589 18.25 42.52 -4.76
N PRO A 590 17.17 43.18 -5.21
CA PRO A 590 15.85 42.86 -4.67
C PRO A 590 15.46 41.42 -5.02
N GLY A 591 14.93 40.65 -4.07
CA GLY A 591 14.61 39.22 -4.23
C GLY A 591 13.71 38.90 -5.43
N ARG A 592 12.87 39.84 -5.89
CA ARG A 592 12.08 39.68 -7.12
C ARG A 592 12.92 39.50 -8.40
N TYR A 593 14.21 39.82 -8.37
CA TYR A 593 15.13 39.70 -9.51
C TYR A 593 16.06 38.49 -9.39
N VAL A 594 15.97 37.69 -8.32
CA VAL A 594 16.96 36.66 -8.00
C VAL A 594 16.26 35.39 -7.52
N VAL A 595 16.60 34.28 -8.19
CA VAL A 595 16.66 32.90 -7.66
C VAL A 595 15.32 32.27 -7.28
N ALA A 596 14.78 31.50 -8.23
CA ALA A 596 14.13 30.26 -7.81
C ALA A 596 15.26 29.39 -7.28
N ALA A 597 15.26 29.13 -5.98
CA ALA A 597 16.09 28.09 -5.42
C ALA A 597 15.23 26.89 -5.10
N LEU A 598 15.76 25.73 -5.45
CA LEU A 598 15.12 24.44 -5.28
C LEU A 598 16.07 23.63 -4.41
N VAL A 599 15.55 23.06 -3.34
CA VAL A 599 16.28 22.06 -2.58
C VAL A 599 15.60 20.73 -2.82
N ASP A 600 16.34 19.82 -3.46
CA ASP A 600 15.95 18.43 -3.58
C ASP A 600 16.68 17.65 -2.49
N VAL A 601 15.97 17.27 -1.43
CA VAL A 601 16.54 16.55 -0.28
C VAL A 601 16.34 15.05 -0.47
N SER A 602 17.44 14.30 -0.40
CA SER A 602 17.47 12.84 -0.42
C SER A 602 18.28 12.36 0.78
N GLY A 603 17.60 12.23 1.92
CA GLY A 603 18.19 11.76 3.19
C GLY A 603 19.37 12.62 3.64
N THR A 604 20.58 12.10 3.50
CA THR A 604 21.86 12.75 3.89
C THR A 604 22.40 13.68 2.82
N ARG A 605 21.76 13.78 1.65
CA ARG A 605 22.17 14.66 0.58
C ARG A 605 21.08 15.64 0.20
N ALA A 606 21.46 16.79 -0.31
CA ALA A 606 20.56 17.64 -1.05
C ALA A 606 21.24 18.30 -2.25
N THR A 607 20.46 18.70 -3.24
CA THR A 607 20.92 19.62 -4.28
C THR A 607 20.22 20.96 -4.08
N LEU A 608 20.98 21.99 -3.73
CA LEU A 608 20.49 23.37 -3.73
C LEU A 608 20.77 23.96 -5.11
N THR A 609 19.74 24.19 -5.89
CA THR A 609 19.82 24.85 -7.19
C THR A 609 19.52 26.33 -7.03
N VAL A 610 20.31 27.23 -7.63
CA VAL A 610 20.20 28.70 -7.53
C VAL A 610 20.18 29.29 -8.94
N ARG A 611 19.04 29.83 -9.39
CA ARG A 611 18.91 30.39 -10.75
C ARG A 611 18.97 31.91 -10.81
N ASN A 612 19.95 32.49 -11.48
CA ASN A 612 20.03 33.95 -11.62
C ASN A 612 19.06 34.48 -12.71
N LYS A 613 17.99 35.17 -12.28
CA LYS A 613 17.03 35.87 -13.17
C LYS A 613 17.41 37.33 -13.44
N ALA A 614 18.46 37.85 -12.82
CA ALA A 614 18.91 39.22 -13.02
C ALA A 614 19.66 39.35 -14.35
N LYS A 615 19.64 40.55 -14.94
CA LYS A 615 20.41 40.87 -16.16
C LYS A 615 21.91 41.11 -15.89
N ARG A 616 22.42 40.71 -14.72
CA ARG A 616 23.82 40.88 -14.30
C ARG A 616 24.27 39.70 -13.44
N ARG A 617 25.58 39.47 -13.39
CA ARG A 617 26.19 38.50 -12.47
C ARG A 617 25.81 38.85 -11.03
N VAL A 618 25.48 37.82 -10.27
CA VAL A 618 25.31 37.88 -8.81
C VAL A 618 26.30 36.92 -8.16
N TRP A 619 26.56 37.12 -6.88
CA TRP A 619 27.42 36.24 -6.08
C TRP A 619 26.60 35.73 -4.90
N VAL A 620 26.48 34.41 -4.75
CA VAL A 620 26.06 33.81 -3.47
C VAL A 620 27.24 33.96 -2.52
N THR A 621 27.13 34.85 -1.54
CA THR A 621 28.21 35.18 -0.62
C THR A 621 27.64 35.79 0.66
N LYS A 622 28.39 35.66 1.76
CA LYS A 622 28.03 36.23 3.05
C LYS A 622 27.92 37.76 2.96
N PRO A 623 26.90 38.39 3.53
CA PRO A 623 26.82 39.85 3.61
C PRO A 623 27.95 40.38 4.51
N PRO A 624 28.52 41.56 4.21
CA PRO A 624 29.55 42.16 5.04
C PRO A 624 28.98 42.47 6.43
N SER A 625 29.83 42.33 7.48
CA SER A 625 29.46 42.68 8.85
C SER A 625 28.87 44.11 8.89
N PRO A 626 27.77 44.35 9.63
CA PRO A 626 27.14 45.67 9.73
C PRO A 626 28.07 46.80 10.27
N ASP A 627 29.27 46.46 10.75
CA ASP A 627 30.29 47.41 11.20
C ASP A 627 30.73 48.42 10.12
N THR A 628 30.40 48.21 8.84
CA THR A 628 30.70 49.18 7.77
C THR A 628 29.66 50.31 7.63
N GLY A 629 28.73 50.48 8.57
CA GLY A 629 27.88 51.69 8.66
C GLY A 629 26.76 51.81 7.61
N THR A 630 26.61 50.84 6.72
CA THR A 630 25.42 50.68 5.88
C THR A 630 24.50 49.67 6.54
N ALA A 631 23.43 50.16 7.18
CA ALA A 631 22.38 49.32 7.74
C ALA A 631 21.94 48.28 6.71
N SER A 632 22.28 47.01 6.95
CA SER A 632 21.60 45.89 6.32
C SER A 632 20.12 46.03 6.65
N ALA A 633 19.28 46.18 5.63
CA ALA A 633 17.85 46.43 5.81
C ALA A 633 17.08 45.27 6.47
N THR A 634 17.76 44.17 6.81
CA THR A 634 17.13 42.91 7.21
C THR A 634 17.55 42.37 8.58
N GLY A 635 18.38 43.07 9.36
CA GLY A 635 18.66 42.68 10.76
C GLY A 635 19.35 41.33 10.97
N ALA A 636 19.92 40.72 9.92
CA ALA A 636 20.69 39.50 10.02
C ALA A 636 22.03 39.78 10.72
N SER A 637 22.39 38.96 11.71
CA SER A 637 23.69 39.07 12.39
C SER A 637 24.83 38.73 11.42
N SER A 638 26.03 39.26 11.68
CA SER A 638 27.27 38.94 10.96
C SER A 638 27.68 37.47 10.99
N ASP A 639 26.91 36.60 11.66
CA ASP A 639 27.17 35.16 11.80
C ASP A 639 26.38 34.31 10.79
N VAL A 640 25.52 34.91 9.96
CA VAL A 640 24.74 34.14 8.99
C VAL A 640 25.60 33.78 7.77
N ALA A 641 25.56 32.51 7.37
CA ALA A 641 26.27 32.00 6.20
C ALA A 641 25.72 32.56 4.87
N ALA A 642 26.45 32.43 3.76
CA ALA A 642 26.00 32.86 2.42
C ALA A 642 24.77 32.08 1.93
N ALA A 643 24.73 30.78 2.23
CA ALA A 643 23.54 29.96 2.08
C ALA A 643 23.45 28.99 3.25
N GLY A 644 22.24 28.55 3.58
CA GLY A 644 22.04 27.57 4.62
C GLY A 644 20.74 26.80 4.45
N ILE A 645 20.74 25.57 4.95
CA ILE A 645 19.56 24.72 4.99
C ILE A 645 19.35 24.33 6.44
N ALA A 646 18.19 24.67 6.99
CA ALA A 646 17.69 24.13 8.23
C ALA A 646 16.47 23.27 7.95
N GLY A 647 16.41 22.13 8.59
CA GLY A 647 15.31 21.20 8.46
C GLY A 647 15.19 20.33 9.68
N HIS A 648 14.15 19.51 9.69
CA HIS A 648 14.07 18.42 10.64
C HIS A 648 15.18 17.43 10.32
N SER A 649 16.03 17.11 11.29
CA SER A 649 17.07 16.07 11.14
C SER A 649 16.66 14.84 11.92
N VAL A 650 17.06 13.66 11.44
CA VAL A 650 16.90 12.43 12.23
C VAL A 650 18.23 12.00 12.79
N LYS A 651 18.29 12.00 14.12
CA LYS A 651 19.32 11.23 14.80
C LYS A 651 18.87 9.78 14.88
N ALA A 652 19.57 8.93 14.13
CA ALA A 652 19.43 7.49 14.25
C ALA A 652 19.64 7.08 15.73
N SER A 653 18.73 6.26 16.23
CA SER A 653 18.80 5.71 17.59
C SER A 653 18.54 4.22 17.51
N THR A 654 19.39 3.43 18.16
CA THR A 654 19.19 2.00 18.30
C THR A 654 18.94 1.68 19.76
N LYS A 655 17.92 0.86 20.03
CA LYS A 655 17.62 0.39 21.37
C LYS A 655 17.50 -1.12 21.36
N LYS A 656 18.27 -1.80 22.20
CA LYS A 656 18.21 -3.26 22.37
C LYS A 656 17.27 -3.62 23.50
N TYR A 657 16.46 -4.64 23.27
CA TYR A 657 15.59 -5.27 24.25
C TYR A 657 16.05 -6.71 24.42
N VAL A 658 16.31 -7.12 25.66
CA VAL A 658 16.81 -8.46 25.99
C VAL A 658 15.82 -9.12 26.92
N GLU A 659 15.34 -10.30 26.54
CA GLU A 659 14.40 -11.11 27.33
C GLU A 659 15.04 -12.49 27.56
N LYS A 660 14.87 -13.05 28.77
CA LYS A 660 15.45 -14.34 29.18
C LYS A 660 14.44 -15.20 29.92
N ASP A 661 14.50 -16.51 29.71
CA ASP A 661 13.75 -17.52 30.48
C ASP A 661 14.74 -18.34 31.32
N GLU A 662 14.96 -17.89 32.56
CA GLU A 662 15.94 -18.51 33.48
C GLU A 662 15.62 -19.98 33.79
N ALA A 663 14.33 -20.36 33.79
CA ALA A 663 13.93 -21.75 34.01
C ALA A 663 14.30 -22.63 32.82
N SER A 664 14.04 -22.16 31.60
CA SER A 664 14.49 -22.81 30.38
C SER A 664 16.02 -22.87 30.28
N ILE A 665 16.73 -21.79 30.64
CA ILE A 665 18.20 -21.75 30.66
C ILE A 665 18.75 -22.79 31.64
N ALA A 666 18.18 -22.90 32.84
CA ALA A 666 18.58 -23.90 33.81
C ALA A 666 18.33 -25.34 33.33
N GLN A 667 17.26 -25.56 32.55
CA GLN A 667 16.89 -26.88 32.06
C GLN A 667 17.66 -27.32 30.81
N TYR A 668 17.83 -26.44 29.82
CA TYR A 668 18.37 -26.78 28.50
C TYR A 668 19.76 -26.17 28.24
N GLY A 669 20.20 -25.20 29.03
CA GLY A 669 21.37 -24.36 28.75
C GLY A 669 20.98 -23.04 28.05
N ALA A 670 21.91 -22.08 28.00
CA ALA A 670 21.66 -20.77 27.40
C ALA A 670 21.83 -20.82 25.88
N PHE A 671 20.74 -20.56 25.15
CA PHE A 671 20.74 -20.44 23.69
C PHE A 671 20.25 -19.05 23.30
N ALA A 672 21.19 -18.26 22.76
CA ALA A 672 20.92 -16.90 22.35
C ALA A 672 20.28 -16.83 20.96
N PHE A 673 19.31 -15.93 20.79
CA PHE A 673 18.79 -15.49 19.50
C PHE A 673 18.92 -13.98 19.40
N ASP A 674 19.77 -13.53 18.48
CA ASP A 674 19.82 -12.14 18.09
C ASP A 674 18.93 -11.98 16.85
N ASP A 675 17.77 -11.36 17.04
CA ASP A 675 16.81 -11.10 15.97
C ASP A 675 17.45 -10.22 14.90
N PRO A 676 17.42 -10.61 13.60
CA PRO A 676 18.10 -9.89 12.54
C PRO A 676 17.84 -8.39 12.58
N ASP A 677 18.90 -7.64 12.32
CA ASP A 677 18.86 -6.19 12.38
C ASP A 677 18.05 -5.64 11.20
N ALA A 678 16.94 -4.98 11.48
CA ALA A 678 16.01 -4.55 10.46
C ALA A 678 15.62 -3.07 10.65
N PRO A 679 16.01 -2.15 9.73
CA PRO A 679 15.69 -0.72 9.83
C PRO A 679 14.18 -0.42 9.84
N TRP A 680 13.38 -1.36 9.38
CA TRP A 680 11.92 -1.34 9.41
C TRP A 680 11.33 -1.50 10.83
N ARG A 681 12.12 -1.94 11.81
CA ARG A 681 11.65 -2.20 13.19
C ARG A 681 11.79 -0.97 14.06
N GLN A 682 10.77 -0.12 14.12
CA GLN A 682 10.86 1.20 14.77
C GLN A 682 10.07 1.36 16.07
N SER A 683 9.24 0.37 16.38
CA SER A 683 8.50 0.29 17.63
C SER A 683 8.10 -1.15 17.93
N GLY A 684 7.65 -1.42 19.16
CA GLY A 684 7.11 -2.72 19.56
C GLY A 684 8.18 -3.80 19.80
N SER A 685 9.46 -3.46 19.80
CA SER A 685 10.55 -4.43 19.90
C SER A 685 10.60 -5.17 21.24
N ALA A 686 10.20 -4.51 22.34
CA ALA A 686 10.05 -5.17 23.65
C ALA A 686 8.98 -6.27 23.62
N GLU A 687 7.83 -6.00 23.00
CA GLU A 687 6.74 -6.97 22.90
C GLU A 687 7.11 -8.13 21.97
N ARG A 688 7.81 -7.82 20.87
CA ARG A 688 8.39 -8.83 19.97
C ARG A 688 9.38 -9.74 20.71
N ALA A 689 10.30 -9.17 21.50
CA ALA A 689 11.28 -9.96 22.28
C ALA A 689 10.56 -10.93 23.24
N ARG A 690 9.53 -10.46 23.95
CA ARG A 690 8.72 -11.32 24.84
C ARG A 690 7.99 -12.42 24.09
N ARG A 691 7.37 -12.10 22.95
CA ARG A 691 6.66 -13.08 22.12
C ARG A 691 7.62 -14.14 21.58
N LEU A 692 8.75 -13.72 21.01
CA LEU A 692 9.78 -14.64 20.51
C LEU A 692 10.31 -15.52 21.63
N LEU A 693 10.58 -14.98 22.82
CA LEU A 693 11.01 -15.77 23.97
C LEU A 693 9.93 -16.80 24.36
N ALA A 694 8.66 -16.38 24.45
CA ALA A 694 7.56 -17.29 24.76
C ALA A 694 7.39 -18.41 23.71
N ASP A 695 7.74 -18.13 22.46
CA ASP A 695 7.68 -19.10 21.38
C ASP A 695 8.89 -20.04 21.30
N LEU A 696 10.08 -19.54 21.65
CA LEU A 696 11.34 -20.26 21.45
C LEU A 696 11.96 -20.82 22.73
N SER A 697 11.46 -20.50 23.93
CA SER A 697 12.11 -20.94 25.16
C SER A 697 11.99 -22.45 25.42
N ARG A 698 11.26 -23.21 24.61
CA ARG A 698 11.11 -24.66 24.75
C ARG A 698 11.21 -25.35 23.39
N PRO A 699 11.69 -26.61 23.34
CA PRO A 699 11.63 -27.40 22.11
C PRO A 699 10.19 -27.48 21.61
N ARG A 700 10.00 -27.22 20.32
CA ARG A 700 8.72 -27.40 19.63
C ARG A 700 8.90 -28.42 18.52
N ALA A 701 8.11 -29.48 18.59
CA ALA A 701 8.06 -30.50 17.55
C ALA A 701 7.57 -29.87 16.24
N THR A 702 8.28 -30.13 15.16
CA THR A 702 7.77 -29.88 13.80
C THR A 702 7.31 -31.22 13.24
N VAL A 703 6.05 -31.27 12.79
CA VAL A 703 5.49 -32.47 12.17
C VAL A 703 5.44 -32.22 10.67
N THR A 704 6.26 -32.97 9.93
CA THR A 704 6.35 -32.86 8.46
C THR A 704 5.64 -34.03 7.79
N GLY A 705 5.13 -33.79 6.59
CA GLY A 705 4.54 -34.84 5.77
C GLY A 705 3.20 -35.36 6.28
N VAL A 706 2.43 -34.53 7.01
CA VAL A 706 1.08 -34.88 7.48
C VAL A 706 0.17 -35.03 6.26
N SER A 707 0.07 -36.26 5.78
CA SER A 707 -0.72 -36.64 4.62
C SER A 707 -2.19 -36.69 4.98
N ILE A 708 -3.01 -35.88 4.32
CA ILE A 708 -4.46 -35.79 4.52
C ILE A 708 -5.18 -36.03 3.19
N VAL A 709 -6.47 -36.36 3.29
CA VAL A 709 -7.39 -36.14 2.16
C VAL A 709 -7.33 -34.66 1.82
N GLY A 710 -7.01 -34.33 0.57
CA GLY A 710 -6.78 -32.95 0.21
C GLY A 710 -8.02 -32.07 0.39
N ASP A 711 -7.84 -30.95 1.08
CA ASP A 711 -8.80 -29.88 1.27
C ASP A 711 -8.24 -28.58 0.64
N PRO A 712 -8.69 -28.22 -0.58
CA PRO A 712 -8.15 -27.07 -1.29
C PRO A 712 -8.50 -25.71 -0.65
N ARG A 713 -9.24 -25.71 0.48
CA ARG A 713 -9.58 -24.50 1.25
C ARG A 713 -8.54 -24.14 2.30
N LEU A 714 -7.68 -25.09 2.69
CA LEU A 714 -6.61 -24.87 3.66
C LEU A 714 -5.55 -23.93 3.06
N ASP A 715 -5.09 -23.00 3.89
CA ASP A 715 -4.05 -22.05 3.53
C ASP A 715 -2.91 -21.99 4.55
N LEU A 716 -1.80 -21.37 4.14
CA LEU A 716 -0.69 -21.10 5.05
C LEU A 716 -1.17 -20.24 6.23
N GLY A 717 -0.72 -20.59 7.43
CA GLY A 717 -1.09 -19.92 8.68
C GLY A 717 -2.48 -20.26 9.22
N ASP A 718 -3.28 -21.10 8.53
CA ASP A 718 -4.48 -21.68 9.13
C ASP A 718 -4.09 -22.56 10.32
N VAL A 719 -4.90 -22.53 11.38
CA VAL A 719 -4.79 -23.47 12.51
C VAL A 719 -5.76 -24.61 12.29
N ILE A 720 -5.30 -25.85 12.42
CA ILE A 720 -6.09 -27.06 12.27
C ILE A 720 -6.00 -27.89 13.55
N THR A 721 -7.02 -28.70 13.81
CA THR A 721 -6.94 -29.76 14.81
C THR A 721 -6.55 -31.05 14.11
N ILE A 722 -5.40 -31.61 14.46
CA ILE A 722 -5.03 -32.96 14.01
C ILE A 722 -5.68 -33.95 14.97
N ARG A 723 -6.44 -34.91 14.44
CA ARG A 723 -6.90 -36.07 15.20
C ARG A 723 -6.07 -37.29 14.87
N ASP A 724 -5.59 -37.92 15.93
CA ASP A 724 -4.73 -39.09 15.90
C ASP A 724 -5.55 -40.35 16.22
N PRO A 725 -6.00 -41.11 15.20
CA PRO A 725 -6.76 -42.33 15.44
C PRO A 725 -5.93 -43.44 16.07
N ASP A 726 -4.59 -43.36 16.02
CA ASP A 726 -3.66 -44.40 16.46
C ASP A 726 -3.20 -44.19 17.92
N GLY A 727 -3.54 -43.07 18.56
CA GLY A 727 -3.26 -42.79 19.97
C GLY A 727 -1.79 -42.45 20.28
N THR A 728 -1.03 -42.00 19.29
CA THR A 728 0.35 -41.52 19.42
C THR A 728 0.48 -40.17 20.16
N ARG A 729 -0.65 -39.56 20.54
CA ARG A 729 -0.77 -38.28 21.27
C ARG A 729 -0.37 -37.05 20.45
N LEU A 730 -0.53 -37.11 19.12
CA LEU A 730 -0.43 -35.92 18.27
C LEU A 730 -1.72 -35.07 18.26
N ASP A 731 -2.75 -35.43 19.03
CA ASP A 731 -3.98 -34.66 19.13
C ASP A 731 -3.69 -33.23 19.62
N GLY A 732 -4.05 -32.23 18.82
CA GLY A 732 -3.78 -30.85 19.18
C GLY A 732 -4.11 -29.85 18.07
N ALA A 733 -3.97 -28.57 18.40
CA ALA A 733 -4.07 -27.48 17.45
C ALA A 733 -2.68 -27.20 16.85
N TYR A 734 -2.60 -27.17 15.52
CA TYR A 734 -1.37 -26.93 14.79
C TYR A 734 -1.56 -25.83 13.75
N ALA A 735 -0.57 -24.96 13.58
CA ALA A 735 -0.52 -24.00 12.49
C ALA A 735 0.19 -24.60 11.27
N ILE A 736 -0.38 -24.41 10.09
CA ILE A 736 0.20 -24.87 8.82
C ILE A 736 1.29 -23.91 8.35
N THR A 737 2.51 -24.41 8.14
CA THR A 737 3.65 -23.65 7.59
C THR A 737 4.05 -24.07 6.18
N ALA A 738 3.72 -25.28 5.76
CA ALA A 738 3.84 -25.71 4.37
C ALA A 738 2.68 -26.58 3.92
N ILE A 739 2.33 -26.49 2.63
CA ILE A 739 1.35 -27.33 1.95
C ILE A 739 1.97 -27.78 0.63
N ALA A 740 2.09 -29.09 0.46
CA ALA A 740 2.36 -29.72 -0.82
C ALA A 740 1.10 -30.44 -1.29
N ASP A 741 0.47 -29.91 -2.34
CA ASP A 741 -0.69 -30.52 -2.96
C ASP A 741 -0.25 -31.43 -4.13
N ASP A 742 -0.86 -32.62 -4.25
CA ASP A 742 -0.66 -33.54 -5.36
C ASP A 742 -2.03 -34.02 -5.86
N HIS A 743 -2.26 -33.90 -7.17
CA HIS A 743 -3.47 -34.36 -7.83
C HIS A 743 -3.11 -35.20 -9.06
N THR A 744 -3.64 -36.42 -9.10
CA THR A 744 -3.74 -37.20 -10.35
C THR A 744 -5.17 -37.72 -10.51
N PRO A 745 -5.67 -37.89 -11.75
CA PRO A 745 -6.99 -38.48 -11.98
C PRO A 745 -7.18 -39.85 -11.32
N SER A 746 -6.10 -40.63 -11.16
CA SER A 746 -6.12 -41.97 -10.56
C SER A 746 -6.02 -41.99 -9.02
N SER A 747 -5.18 -41.12 -8.44
CA SER A 747 -4.93 -41.10 -6.98
C SER A 747 -5.85 -40.14 -6.22
N GLY A 748 -6.57 -39.26 -6.94
CA GLY A 748 -7.36 -38.19 -6.36
C GLY A 748 -6.49 -37.00 -5.95
N TYR A 749 -7.02 -36.19 -5.02
CA TYR A 749 -6.34 -35.02 -4.47
C TYR A 749 -5.84 -35.31 -3.05
N THR A 750 -4.54 -35.12 -2.83
CA THR A 750 -3.88 -35.30 -1.52
C THR A 750 -3.10 -34.04 -1.15
N GLN A 751 -2.96 -33.81 0.15
CA GLN A 751 -2.11 -32.75 0.68
C GLN A 751 -1.16 -33.34 1.71
N ALA A 752 0.11 -32.96 1.63
CA ALA A 752 1.09 -33.16 2.68
C ALA A 752 1.32 -31.80 3.38
N LEU A 753 1.06 -31.75 4.69
CA LEU A 753 1.22 -30.54 5.49
C LEU A 753 2.51 -30.61 6.30
N THR A 754 3.18 -29.47 6.44
CA THR A 754 4.13 -29.22 7.53
C THR A 754 3.46 -28.31 8.54
N VAL A 755 3.48 -28.72 9.80
CA VAL A 755 2.75 -28.02 10.86
C VAL A 755 3.57 -27.89 12.15
N HIS A 756 3.26 -26.87 12.93
CA HIS A 756 3.81 -26.67 14.28
C HIS A 756 2.68 -26.51 15.30
N PRO A 757 2.87 -26.94 16.55
CA PRO A 757 1.91 -26.70 17.61
C PRO A 757 1.53 -25.22 17.66
N ALA A 758 0.24 -24.94 17.51
CA ALA A 758 -0.28 -23.58 17.66
C ALA A 758 -0.08 -23.15 19.12
N PRO A 759 0.25 -21.87 19.39
CA PRO A 759 0.33 -21.38 20.75
C PRO A 759 -0.99 -21.69 21.46
N LEU A 760 -0.93 -22.48 22.54
CA LEU A 760 -2.12 -22.73 23.34
C LEU A 760 -2.65 -21.38 23.82
N PRO A 761 -3.97 -21.17 23.83
CA PRO A 761 -4.53 -20.05 24.57
C PRO A 761 -3.93 -20.10 25.96
N THR A 762 -3.15 -19.07 26.29
CA THR A 762 -2.80 -18.82 27.68
C THR A 762 -4.15 -18.59 28.33
N ILE A 763 -4.68 -19.61 28.99
CA ILE A 763 -5.84 -19.48 29.85
C ILE A 763 -5.33 -18.57 30.96
N LYS A 764 -5.37 -17.25 30.74
CA LYS A 764 -5.23 -16.27 31.81
C LYS A 764 -6.42 -16.54 32.70
N GLU A 765 -6.16 -17.34 33.72
CA GLU A 765 -6.96 -17.64 34.90
C GLU A 765 -8.29 -16.88 34.93
N THR A 766 -9.29 -17.35 34.18
CA THR A 766 -10.69 -17.04 34.44
C THR A 766 -11.19 -17.78 35.70
N HIS A 767 -10.27 -18.28 36.53
CA HIS A 767 -10.52 -18.91 37.82
C HIS A 767 -10.63 -17.90 38.98
N ALA A 768 -10.51 -16.59 38.74
CA ALA A 768 -10.65 -15.58 39.78
C ALA A 768 -12.10 -15.06 40.01
N GLU A 769 -13.09 -15.46 39.21
CA GLU A 769 -14.51 -15.06 39.40
C GLU A 769 -15.50 -16.23 39.20
N ARG A 770 -15.28 -17.35 39.89
CA ARG A 770 -16.34 -18.32 40.17
C ARG A 770 -16.35 -18.74 41.62
#